data_AF-A0A960T0R2-F1
#
_entry.id   AF-A0A960T0R2-F1
#
_cell.length_a   1.000
_cell.length_b   1.000
_cell.length_c   1.000
_cell.angle_alpha   90.00
_cell.angle_beta   90.00
_cell.angle_gamma   90.00
#
_symmetry.space_group_name_H-M   'P 1'
#
loop_
_entity.id
_entity.type
_entity.pdbx_description
1 polymer ?
#
loop_
_entity_poly.entity_id
_entity_poly.type
_entity_poly.pdbx_seq_one_letter_code
_entity_poly.pdbx_strand_id
1 'polypeptide(L)'
;VMGNANMMKARESLCATDLFGEDLRQIFPVVDEDGSDSARFDNVLEFMHLGGYDLVHAVMMMIPEPWERHTLMDPDKKAFYEYHACLMEPWDGPASITFSDGQQIGAVLDRNGLRPSRYYVTNDDLVIMASEVGVIPDLDPLTVVEKGRLRPGRMFLVDMNEGRIVPDDEVKRRVYAAKPYAKWLDEHRVHLSDLPAAKSPLGVEEDRVLERQIAFGYTYEDLRMLLGPTATSGVQPIASMGNDTPLAVLSARPKHLYQYFKQIFAQVTNPALDCIREELVTATETFLGSEGNLLSPGPESCRMIRLDSPLIDNKQLAKLREVELSGFKSTTLDALFPAGEGGKGLLKAFDALCSQADQAIADGCNLLVVSDRAIDKDHAAMPTLLVTGGLHHHLVRSGNRTKVSIILETGEAREVHHFSTLIGYGADAINPYMAFDSIHRMIADDMLDMDFDKAVYNYLKGSIKGVVKTMAKMGISTVASYRGAQIFETIGLSTDLVNKFFTGTSSRCEGSDINHIAEEALLRHREAFPDRHIENEDRALDSGGMYQWRKDGEYHLFNPETIHLLQKAVRTGSYEVYKEYARKVNDQSENLSTLRGLMRFKSKRTPVPIDEVEAIEAITRRFKTGAMSYGSISQEAHETLAIAMNRIGGKSNTGEGGEDPERFTPLPNGDSKRSAIKQVASGRFGVTSEYLVNSDEIQIKISQGAKPGEGGELPGSKVYPWVAKVRHSTPGVGLVSPPPHHDIYSIEDLAELIHDLKNSNPRARINVKLVAEV
;
A
#
# COMPACT_ATOMS: atom_id res chain seq x y z
N VAL A 1 -11.78 -4.21 4.48
CA VAL A 1 -13.08 -3.71 5.02
C VAL A 1 -13.69 -2.62 4.15
N MET A 2 -13.13 -1.40 4.03
CA MET A 2 -13.75 -0.32 3.23
C MET A 2 -13.99 -0.70 1.76
N GLY A 3 -13.01 -1.31 1.09
CA GLY A 3 -13.17 -1.81 -0.28
C GLY A 3 -14.32 -2.81 -0.40
N ASN A 4 -14.39 -3.77 0.53
CA ASN A 4 -15.45 -4.79 0.54
C ASN A 4 -16.85 -4.17 0.75
N ALA A 5 -16.97 -3.17 1.62
CA ALA A 5 -18.23 -2.46 1.84
C ALA A 5 -18.68 -1.71 0.56
N ASN A 6 -17.75 -1.02 -0.10
CA ASN A 6 -18.04 -0.31 -1.36
C ASN A 6 -18.46 -1.26 -2.48
N MET A 7 -17.79 -2.41 -2.61
CA MET A 7 -18.13 -3.41 -3.61
C MET A 7 -19.45 -4.11 -3.29
N MET A 8 -19.73 -4.41 -2.02
CA MET A 8 -21.01 -4.97 -1.62
C MET A 8 -22.16 -4.01 -1.95
N LYS A 9 -22.00 -2.71 -1.66
CA LYS A 9 -22.95 -1.67 -2.06
C LYS A 9 -23.20 -1.63 -3.57
N ALA A 10 -22.16 -1.84 -4.38
CA ALA A 10 -22.31 -1.93 -5.83
C ALA A 10 -23.00 -3.23 -6.29
N ARG A 11 -22.88 -4.33 -5.52
CA ARG A 11 -23.52 -5.63 -5.80
C ARG A 11 -24.99 -5.68 -5.44
N GLU A 12 -25.47 -4.84 -4.52
CA GLU A 12 -26.89 -4.74 -4.15
C GLU A 12 -27.80 -4.55 -5.36
N SER A 13 -27.34 -3.84 -6.40
CA SER A 13 -28.10 -3.62 -7.64
C SER A 13 -28.27 -4.88 -8.51
N LEU A 14 -27.40 -5.88 -8.35
CA LEU A 14 -27.39 -7.14 -9.10
C LEU A 14 -27.98 -8.32 -8.31
N CYS A 15 -28.06 -8.19 -6.98
CA CYS A 15 -28.55 -9.26 -6.13
C CYS A 15 -30.05 -9.50 -6.37
N ALA A 16 -30.39 -10.74 -6.70
CA ALA A 16 -31.77 -11.20 -6.82
C ALA A 16 -31.87 -12.65 -6.36
N THR A 17 -32.90 -12.98 -5.59
CA THR A 17 -33.17 -14.36 -5.15
C THR A 17 -34.66 -14.52 -4.85
N ASP A 18 -35.19 -15.71 -5.11
CA ASP A 18 -36.58 -16.06 -4.81
C ASP A 18 -36.81 -16.23 -3.30
N LEU A 19 -35.75 -16.41 -2.50
CA LEU A 19 -35.84 -16.68 -1.05
C LEU A 19 -36.31 -15.46 -0.25
N PHE A 20 -35.86 -14.25 -0.63
CA PHE A 20 -36.28 -13.01 0.01
C PHE A 20 -37.49 -12.35 -0.69
N GLY A 21 -37.78 -12.74 -1.94
CA GLY A 21 -38.87 -12.16 -2.72
C GLY A 21 -38.79 -10.62 -2.81
N GLU A 22 -39.92 -9.95 -2.57
CA GLU A 22 -40.01 -8.48 -2.60
C GLU A 22 -39.32 -7.79 -1.41
N ASP A 23 -39.05 -8.52 -0.31
CA ASP A 23 -38.47 -7.96 0.91
C ASP A 23 -36.97 -7.70 0.78
N LEU A 24 -36.32 -8.20 -0.27
CA LEU A 24 -34.88 -7.99 -0.53
C LEU A 24 -34.48 -6.51 -0.48
N ARG A 25 -35.33 -5.62 -1.00
CA ARG A 25 -35.07 -4.17 -0.99
C ARG A 25 -35.11 -3.55 0.40
N GLN A 26 -35.76 -4.17 1.37
CA GLN A 26 -35.80 -3.71 2.77
C GLN A 26 -34.53 -4.07 3.54
N ILE A 27 -33.76 -5.04 3.03
CA ILE A 27 -32.49 -5.49 3.62
C ILE A 27 -31.35 -4.52 3.25
N PHE A 28 -31.49 -3.74 2.19
CA PHE A 28 -30.46 -2.80 1.76
C PHE A 28 -30.46 -1.50 2.59
N PRO A 29 -29.28 -0.97 2.95
CA PRO A 29 -27.95 -1.49 2.66
C PRO A 29 -27.59 -2.72 3.53
N VAL A 30 -26.93 -3.72 2.93
CA VAL A 30 -26.53 -4.95 3.64
C VAL A 30 -25.50 -4.64 4.72
N VAL A 31 -24.55 -3.76 4.43
CA VAL A 31 -23.46 -3.40 5.34
C VAL A 31 -23.85 -2.16 6.13
N ASP A 32 -23.87 -2.29 7.46
CA ASP A 32 -23.99 -1.13 8.34
C ASP A 32 -22.65 -0.37 8.39
N GLU A 33 -22.62 0.83 7.81
CA GLU A 33 -21.43 1.68 7.75
C GLU A 33 -20.99 2.21 9.13
N ASP A 34 -21.86 2.18 10.15
CA ASP A 34 -21.53 2.56 11.54
C ASP A 34 -21.01 1.37 12.38
N GLY A 35 -21.20 0.14 11.89
CA GLY A 35 -20.75 -1.09 12.55
C GLY A 35 -19.23 -1.27 12.54
N SER A 36 -18.72 -2.11 13.46
CA SER A 36 -17.31 -2.55 13.46
C SER A 36 -16.99 -3.40 12.23
N ASP A 37 -15.71 -3.63 11.96
CA ASP A 37 -15.25 -4.54 10.90
C ASP A 37 -15.89 -5.94 10.99
N SER A 38 -15.96 -6.49 12.21
CA SER A 38 -16.54 -7.79 12.51
C SER A 38 -18.05 -7.80 12.30
N ALA A 39 -18.75 -6.72 12.68
CA ALA A 39 -20.19 -6.59 12.44
C ALA A 39 -20.49 -6.54 10.92
N ARG A 40 -19.70 -5.79 10.15
CA ARG A 40 -19.85 -5.70 8.69
C ARG A 40 -19.60 -7.05 8.01
N PHE A 41 -18.63 -7.82 8.50
CA PHE A 41 -18.39 -9.19 8.03
C PHE A 41 -19.60 -10.09 8.32
N ASP A 42 -20.13 -10.02 9.55
CA ASP A 42 -21.30 -10.79 9.97
C ASP A 42 -22.54 -10.45 9.13
N ASN A 43 -22.81 -9.17 8.86
CA ASN A 43 -23.94 -8.75 8.02
C ASN A 43 -23.89 -9.39 6.63
N VAL A 44 -22.71 -9.43 5.99
CA VAL A 44 -22.56 -10.02 4.65
C VAL A 44 -22.65 -11.55 4.71
N LEU A 45 -22.06 -12.17 5.73
CA LEU A 45 -22.13 -13.62 5.92
C LEU A 45 -23.57 -14.09 6.15
N GLU A 46 -24.30 -13.40 7.02
CA GLU A 46 -25.72 -13.67 7.30
C GLU A 46 -26.56 -13.48 6.03
N PHE A 47 -26.37 -12.37 5.31
CA PHE A 47 -27.06 -12.09 4.05
C PHE A 47 -26.83 -13.18 3.00
N MET A 48 -25.60 -13.65 2.85
CA MET A 48 -25.27 -14.73 1.92
C MET A 48 -25.90 -16.06 2.35
N HIS A 49 -25.81 -16.41 3.64
CA HIS A 49 -26.35 -17.66 4.16
C HIS A 49 -27.87 -17.71 4.02
N LEU A 50 -28.58 -16.68 4.50
CA LEU A 50 -30.03 -16.57 4.35
C LEU A 50 -30.45 -16.41 2.89
N GLY A 51 -29.56 -15.88 2.05
CA GLY A 51 -29.74 -15.75 0.61
C GLY A 51 -29.57 -17.04 -0.19
N GLY A 52 -29.24 -18.16 0.46
CA GLY A 52 -29.26 -19.51 -0.12
C GLY A 52 -27.92 -20.26 -0.13
N TYR A 53 -26.84 -19.64 0.36
CA TYR A 53 -25.57 -20.34 0.51
C TYR A 53 -25.57 -21.24 1.75
N ASP A 54 -24.96 -22.43 1.61
CA ASP A 54 -24.50 -23.17 2.77
C ASP A 54 -23.47 -22.33 3.55
N LEU A 55 -23.50 -22.41 4.89
CA LEU A 55 -22.69 -21.55 5.74
C LEU A 55 -21.18 -21.75 5.48
N VAL A 56 -20.74 -23.00 5.29
CA VAL A 56 -19.35 -23.32 4.95
C VAL A 56 -18.98 -22.73 3.60
N HIS A 57 -19.89 -22.83 2.60
CA HIS A 57 -19.67 -22.23 1.28
C HIS A 57 -19.45 -20.72 1.41
N ALA A 58 -20.35 -20.01 2.09
CA ALA A 58 -20.24 -18.56 2.27
C ALA A 58 -18.91 -18.16 2.94
N VAL A 59 -18.51 -18.87 4.00
CA VAL A 59 -17.23 -18.66 4.67
C VAL A 59 -16.04 -18.92 3.74
N MET A 60 -16.05 -20.00 2.95
CA MET A 60 -14.99 -20.30 1.97
C MET A 60 -14.89 -19.25 0.87
N MET A 61 -16.00 -18.59 0.53
CA MET A 61 -16.04 -17.51 -0.46
C MET A 61 -15.48 -16.20 0.11
N MET A 62 -15.85 -15.85 1.35
CA MET A 62 -15.42 -14.61 2.00
C MET A 62 -13.97 -14.68 2.50
N ILE A 63 -13.53 -15.85 3.02
CA ILE A 63 -12.17 -16.11 3.52
C ILE A 63 -11.55 -17.27 2.73
N PRO A 64 -11.20 -17.07 1.44
CA PRO A 64 -10.62 -18.12 0.62
C PRO A 64 -9.19 -18.44 1.03
N GLU A 65 -8.81 -19.71 0.83
CA GLU A 65 -7.43 -20.17 0.91
C GLU A 65 -6.54 -19.52 -0.17
N PRO A 66 -5.22 -19.41 0.05
CA PRO A 66 -4.32 -18.95 -1.01
C PRO A 66 -4.24 -20.02 -2.10
N TRP A 67 -4.82 -19.77 -3.27
CA TRP A 67 -5.04 -20.79 -4.32
C TRP A 67 -4.26 -20.49 -5.62
N GLU A 68 -3.95 -19.22 -5.87
CA GLU A 68 -3.40 -18.71 -7.11
C GLU A 68 -2.05 -19.36 -7.43
N ARG A 69 -1.17 -19.37 -6.42
CA ARG A 69 0.21 -19.86 -6.51
C ARG A 69 0.41 -21.24 -5.87
N HIS A 70 -0.64 -21.86 -5.36
CA HIS A 70 -0.58 -23.14 -4.67
C HIS A 70 -0.60 -24.33 -5.65
N THR A 71 0.58 -24.77 -6.09
CA THR A 71 0.74 -25.82 -7.11
C THR A 71 0.31 -27.21 -6.67
N LEU A 72 0.23 -27.48 -5.36
CA LEU A 72 -0.17 -28.78 -4.80
C LEU A 72 -1.67 -28.86 -4.44
N MET A 73 -2.47 -27.85 -4.80
CA MET A 73 -3.89 -27.81 -4.46
C MET A 73 -4.67 -28.77 -5.36
N ASP A 74 -5.72 -29.39 -4.82
CA ASP A 74 -6.68 -30.15 -5.61
C ASP A 74 -7.23 -29.26 -6.76
N PRO A 75 -7.21 -29.72 -8.03
CA PRO A 75 -7.66 -28.92 -9.17
C PRO A 75 -9.12 -28.48 -9.08
N ASP A 76 -10.02 -29.32 -8.55
CA ASP A 76 -11.44 -28.99 -8.41
C ASP A 76 -11.64 -27.91 -7.33
N LYS A 77 -10.85 -28.00 -6.25
CA LYS A 77 -10.81 -26.97 -5.21
C LYS A 77 -10.26 -25.64 -5.74
N LYS A 78 -9.21 -25.69 -6.56
CA LYS A 78 -8.67 -24.51 -7.23
C LYS A 78 -9.70 -23.87 -8.16
N ALA A 79 -10.42 -24.68 -8.93
CA ALA A 79 -11.49 -24.22 -9.81
C ALA A 79 -12.64 -23.56 -9.03
N PHE A 80 -13.00 -24.10 -7.85
CA PHE A 80 -13.97 -23.45 -6.96
C PHE A 80 -13.53 -22.04 -6.56
N TYR A 81 -12.29 -21.87 -6.09
CA TYR A 81 -11.82 -20.54 -5.68
C TYR A 81 -11.68 -19.57 -6.86
N GLU A 82 -11.19 -20.03 -8.02
CA GLU A 82 -11.09 -19.20 -9.21
C GLU A 82 -12.46 -18.72 -9.71
N TYR A 83 -13.47 -19.59 -9.67
CA TYR A 83 -14.85 -19.23 -10.02
C TYR A 83 -15.41 -18.14 -9.09
N HIS A 84 -15.20 -18.28 -7.78
CA HIS A 84 -15.72 -17.32 -6.80
C HIS A 84 -14.90 -16.02 -6.74
N ALA A 85 -13.64 -16.04 -7.16
CA ALA A 85 -12.83 -14.82 -7.30
C ALA A 85 -13.38 -13.86 -8.38
N CYS A 86 -14.20 -14.35 -9.32
CA CYS A 86 -14.95 -13.52 -10.26
C CYS A 86 -16.18 -12.83 -9.61
N LEU A 87 -16.60 -13.26 -8.42
CA LEU A 87 -17.83 -12.78 -7.78
C LEU A 87 -17.56 -11.93 -6.54
N MET A 88 -16.54 -12.26 -5.77
CA MET A 88 -16.23 -11.57 -4.52
C MET A 88 -14.74 -11.57 -4.23
N GLU A 89 -14.24 -10.40 -3.83
CA GLU A 89 -12.90 -10.24 -3.29
C GLU A 89 -12.79 -10.78 -1.85
N PRO A 90 -11.62 -11.29 -1.46
CA PRO A 90 -11.39 -11.77 -0.09
C PRO A 90 -11.59 -10.67 0.97
N TRP A 91 -12.19 -11.05 2.10
CA TRP A 91 -12.19 -10.25 3.32
C TRP A 91 -10.91 -10.50 4.11
N ASP A 92 -9.85 -9.76 3.74
CA ASP A 92 -8.51 -9.93 4.30
C ASP A 92 -8.31 -9.23 5.66
N GLY A 93 -7.37 -9.76 6.45
CA GLY A 93 -7.00 -9.27 7.79
C GLY A 93 -6.77 -10.41 8.78
N PRO A 94 -6.07 -10.17 9.91
CA PRO A 94 -5.91 -11.17 10.96
C PRO A 94 -7.26 -11.60 11.53
N ALA A 95 -7.60 -12.89 11.42
CA ALA A 95 -8.89 -13.36 11.86
C ALA A 95 -8.85 -14.80 12.38
N SER A 96 -9.57 -15.02 13.48
CA SER A 96 -10.01 -16.34 13.92
C SER A 96 -11.52 -16.25 14.09
N ILE A 97 -12.25 -16.62 13.06
CA ILE A 97 -13.71 -16.50 13.01
C ILE A 97 -14.32 -17.80 13.50
N THR A 98 -15.19 -17.71 14.50
CA THR A 98 -16.09 -18.79 14.91
C THR A 98 -17.50 -18.44 14.45
N PHE A 99 -18.19 -19.37 13.80
CA PHE A 99 -19.51 -19.15 13.21
C PHE A 99 -20.46 -20.30 13.54
N SER A 100 -21.77 -20.01 13.56
CA SER A 100 -22.80 -21.02 13.79
C SER A 100 -24.15 -20.58 13.22
N ASP A 101 -24.90 -21.51 12.66
CA ASP A 101 -26.31 -21.39 12.28
C ASP A 101 -27.26 -22.01 13.33
N GLY A 102 -26.72 -22.40 14.49
CA GLY A 102 -27.44 -23.13 15.54
C GLY A 102 -27.48 -24.65 15.37
N GLN A 103 -27.06 -25.20 14.22
CA GLN A 103 -26.91 -26.65 14.00
C GLN A 103 -25.45 -27.07 13.80
N GLN A 104 -24.66 -26.22 13.17
CA GLN A 104 -23.23 -26.42 12.98
C GLN A 104 -22.46 -25.36 13.75
N ILE A 105 -21.30 -25.73 14.27
CA ILE A 105 -20.36 -24.81 14.89
C ILE A 105 -19.04 -24.94 14.15
N GLY A 106 -18.62 -23.88 13.49
CA GLY A 106 -17.41 -23.85 12.70
C GLY A 106 -16.41 -22.82 13.18
N ALA A 107 -15.15 -23.02 12.81
CA ALA A 107 -14.09 -22.06 12.99
C ALA A 107 -13.11 -22.07 11.81
N VAL A 108 -12.66 -20.90 11.40
CA VAL A 108 -11.68 -20.71 10.34
C VAL A 108 -10.68 -19.63 10.73
N LEU A 109 -9.45 -19.78 10.26
CA LEU A 109 -8.44 -18.73 10.34
C LEU A 109 -8.39 -17.95 9.04
N ASP A 110 -7.87 -16.73 9.11
CA ASP A 110 -7.49 -15.97 7.92
C ASP A 110 -6.46 -16.73 7.07
N ARG A 111 -6.26 -16.23 5.85
CA ARG A 111 -5.38 -16.83 4.82
C ARG A 111 -3.95 -17.08 5.32
N ASN A 112 -3.48 -16.25 6.24
CA ASN A 112 -2.12 -16.25 6.77
C ASN A 112 -2.05 -16.93 8.16
N GLY A 113 -3.19 -17.14 8.81
CA GLY A 113 -3.32 -17.70 10.16
C GLY A 113 -2.62 -16.85 11.21
N LEU A 114 -2.93 -15.56 11.22
CA LEU A 114 -2.29 -14.55 12.09
C LEU A 114 -2.84 -14.56 13.51
N ARG A 115 -3.92 -15.29 13.78
CA ARG A 115 -4.51 -15.44 15.11
C ARG A 115 -4.37 -16.87 15.63
N PRO A 116 -4.12 -17.05 16.94
CA PRO A 116 -4.07 -18.38 17.53
C PRO A 116 -5.49 -18.93 17.74
N SER A 117 -5.67 -20.22 17.43
CA SER A 117 -6.88 -20.95 17.80
C SER A 117 -6.53 -22.41 18.10
N ARG A 118 -6.88 -22.85 19.31
CA ARG A 118 -6.52 -24.15 19.90
C ARG A 118 -7.79 -24.84 20.35
N TYR A 119 -7.83 -26.17 20.23
CA TYR A 119 -8.96 -26.95 20.70
C TYR A 119 -8.56 -28.21 21.46
N TYR A 120 -9.44 -28.62 22.36
CA TYR A 120 -9.42 -29.87 23.08
C TYR A 120 -10.69 -30.66 22.79
N VAL A 121 -10.55 -31.97 22.69
CA VAL A 121 -11.66 -32.92 22.67
C VAL A 121 -11.48 -33.85 23.86
N THR A 122 -12.52 -34.04 24.65
CA THR A 122 -12.53 -34.94 25.81
C THR A 122 -13.26 -36.24 25.49
N ASN A 123 -13.13 -37.23 26.38
CA ASN A 123 -13.74 -38.55 26.24
C ASN A 123 -15.26 -38.58 26.45
N ASP A 124 -15.86 -37.48 26.93
CA ASP A 124 -17.30 -37.24 27.01
C ASP A 124 -17.82 -36.36 25.85
N ASP A 125 -17.07 -36.32 24.74
CA ASP A 125 -17.39 -35.61 23.49
C ASP A 125 -17.53 -34.09 23.63
N LEU A 126 -17.03 -33.50 24.72
CA LEU A 126 -16.96 -32.05 24.87
C LEU A 126 -15.80 -31.49 24.03
N VAL A 127 -16.14 -30.51 23.17
CA VAL A 127 -15.18 -29.77 22.36
C VAL A 127 -15.00 -28.37 22.96
N ILE A 128 -13.76 -28.04 23.30
CA ILE A 128 -13.40 -26.73 23.85
C ILE A 128 -12.45 -26.06 22.87
N MET A 129 -12.84 -24.91 22.32
CA MET A 129 -11.98 -24.08 21.47
C MET A 129 -11.74 -22.72 22.12
N ALA A 130 -10.50 -22.27 22.11
CA ALA A 130 -10.10 -20.97 22.62
C ALA A 130 -8.84 -20.45 21.93
N SER A 131 -8.58 -19.15 22.06
CA SER A 131 -7.37 -18.51 21.54
C SER A 131 -6.10 -19.05 22.22
N GLU A 132 -6.19 -19.46 23.48
CA GLU A 132 -5.07 -19.97 24.29
C GLU A 132 -5.34 -21.34 24.90
N VAL A 133 -4.27 -21.98 25.35
CA VAL A 133 -4.32 -23.24 26.11
C VAL A 133 -4.43 -22.96 27.61
N GLY A 134 -5.23 -23.75 28.33
CA GLY A 134 -5.34 -23.64 29.80
C GLY A 134 -6.38 -22.64 30.29
N VAL A 135 -7.30 -22.21 29.41
CA VAL A 135 -8.40 -21.29 29.76
C VAL A 135 -9.44 -21.89 30.71
N ILE A 136 -9.57 -23.22 30.76
CA ILE A 136 -10.44 -23.93 31.72
C ILE A 136 -9.55 -24.46 32.85
N PRO A 137 -9.62 -23.88 34.07
CA PRO A 137 -8.71 -24.23 35.16
C PRO A 137 -8.88 -25.67 35.66
N ASP A 138 -10.12 -26.17 35.67
CA ASP A 138 -10.49 -27.44 36.31
C ASP A 138 -10.63 -28.61 35.31
N LEU A 139 -10.09 -28.47 34.09
CA LEU A 139 -10.14 -29.55 33.09
C LEU A 139 -9.10 -30.64 33.45
N ASP A 140 -9.57 -31.84 33.79
CA ASP A 140 -8.70 -32.99 34.06
C ASP A 140 -7.91 -33.39 32.78
N PRO A 141 -6.57 -33.32 32.76
CA PRO A 141 -5.79 -33.71 31.59
C PRO A 141 -5.99 -35.16 31.16
N LEU A 142 -6.46 -36.05 32.04
CA LEU A 142 -6.72 -37.46 31.73
C LEU A 142 -7.99 -37.68 30.90
N THR A 143 -8.93 -36.72 30.87
CA THR A 143 -10.14 -36.83 30.04
C THR A 143 -9.90 -36.39 28.60
N VAL A 144 -8.80 -35.69 28.32
CA VAL A 144 -8.51 -35.13 26.99
C VAL A 144 -8.02 -36.23 26.04
N VAL A 145 -8.80 -36.50 24.99
CA VAL A 145 -8.48 -37.48 23.95
C VAL A 145 -7.71 -36.88 22.79
N GLU A 146 -7.95 -35.60 22.47
CA GLU A 146 -7.28 -34.89 21.38
C GLU A 146 -6.94 -33.45 21.75
N LYS A 147 -5.76 -33.00 21.30
CA LYS A 147 -5.32 -31.61 21.39
C LYS A 147 -4.90 -31.14 20.01
N GLY A 148 -5.58 -30.12 19.51
CA GLY A 148 -5.36 -29.60 18.17
C GLY A 148 -5.16 -28.09 18.11
N ARG A 149 -4.87 -27.62 16.91
CA ARG A 149 -4.85 -26.20 16.55
C ARG A 149 -5.37 -26.02 15.15
N LEU A 150 -6.06 -24.90 14.90
CA LEU A 150 -6.36 -24.50 13.54
C LEU A 150 -5.07 -24.10 12.83
N ARG A 151 -5.05 -24.32 11.53
CA ARG A 151 -3.93 -23.99 10.64
C ARG A 151 -4.44 -23.05 9.55
N PRO A 152 -3.60 -22.18 8.98
CA PRO A 152 -3.98 -21.35 7.84
C PRO A 152 -4.65 -22.20 6.77
N GLY A 153 -5.80 -21.74 6.29
CA GLY A 153 -6.54 -22.43 5.24
C GLY A 153 -7.22 -23.74 5.64
N ARG A 154 -7.32 -24.09 6.93
CA ARG A 154 -8.14 -25.23 7.41
C ARG A 154 -9.33 -24.75 8.19
N MET A 155 -10.45 -25.44 8.01
CA MET A 155 -11.69 -25.24 8.74
C MET A 155 -11.86 -26.35 9.78
N PHE A 156 -12.36 -25.97 10.95
CA PHE A 156 -12.83 -26.89 11.97
C PHE A 156 -14.35 -26.81 12.00
N LEU A 157 -15.05 -27.94 11.89
CA LEU A 157 -16.52 -27.98 11.88
C LEU A 157 -17.02 -29.09 12.80
N VAL A 158 -17.92 -28.73 13.70
CA VAL A 158 -18.71 -29.65 14.50
C VAL A 158 -20.14 -29.61 13.97
N ASP A 159 -20.64 -30.75 13.50
CA ASP A 159 -22.01 -30.88 13.04
C ASP A 159 -22.83 -31.60 14.11
N MET A 160 -23.81 -30.90 14.69
CA MET A 160 -24.64 -31.45 15.77
C MET A 160 -25.67 -32.45 15.26
N ASN A 161 -26.03 -32.42 13.96
CA ASN A 161 -26.91 -33.41 13.35
C ASN A 161 -26.16 -34.72 13.08
N GLU A 162 -24.90 -34.65 12.64
CA GLU A 162 -24.05 -35.83 12.46
C GLU A 162 -23.43 -36.33 13.77
N GLY A 163 -23.39 -35.49 14.80
CA GLY A 163 -22.86 -35.81 16.13
C GLY A 163 -21.34 -36.04 16.13
N ARG A 164 -20.60 -35.34 15.25
CA ARG A 164 -19.14 -35.51 15.12
C ARG A 164 -18.43 -34.25 14.64
N ILE A 165 -17.11 -34.24 14.84
CA ILE A 165 -16.21 -33.31 14.18
C ILE A 165 -16.01 -33.80 12.73
N VAL A 166 -16.36 -32.96 11.76
CA VAL A 166 -16.23 -33.28 10.34
C VAL A 166 -14.83 -32.85 9.85
N PRO A 167 -14.03 -33.74 9.23
CA PRO A 167 -12.71 -33.40 8.72
C PRO A 167 -12.76 -32.31 7.63
N ASP A 168 -11.77 -31.39 7.63
CA ASP A 168 -11.65 -30.27 6.69
C ASP A 168 -11.80 -30.70 5.22
N ASP A 169 -11.09 -31.76 4.82
CA ASP A 169 -11.11 -32.26 3.44
C ASP A 169 -12.51 -32.75 3.03
N GLU A 170 -13.26 -33.33 3.97
CA GLU A 170 -14.62 -33.81 3.73
C GLU A 170 -15.59 -32.63 3.58
N VAL A 171 -15.54 -31.68 4.51
CA VAL A 171 -16.37 -30.47 4.51
C VAL A 171 -16.19 -29.69 3.20
N LYS A 172 -14.94 -29.40 2.84
CA LYS A 172 -14.65 -28.60 1.64
C LYS A 172 -14.99 -29.34 0.36
N ARG A 173 -14.78 -30.66 0.30
CA ARG A 173 -15.14 -31.46 -0.86
C ARG A 173 -16.63 -31.44 -1.14
N ARG A 174 -17.49 -31.44 -0.11
CA ARG A 174 -18.94 -31.27 -0.29
C ARG A 174 -19.27 -29.97 -1.02
N VAL A 175 -18.54 -28.89 -0.72
CA VAL A 175 -18.72 -27.57 -1.33
C VAL A 175 -18.14 -27.52 -2.76
N TYR A 176 -16.85 -27.81 -2.95
CA TYR A 176 -16.21 -27.65 -4.26
C TYR A 176 -16.65 -28.71 -5.29
N ALA A 177 -17.21 -29.85 -4.85
CA ALA A 177 -17.78 -30.86 -5.74
C ALA A 177 -19.30 -30.67 -6.01
N ALA A 178 -19.95 -29.68 -5.37
CA ALA A 178 -21.39 -29.46 -5.50
C ALA A 178 -21.81 -29.08 -6.93
N LYS A 179 -20.92 -28.40 -7.66
CA LYS A 179 -21.13 -27.93 -9.04
C LYS A 179 -19.87 -28.20 -9.88
N PRO A 180 -20.00 -28.31 -11.22
CA PRO A 180 -18.86 -28.56 -12.10
C PRO A 180 -18.09 -27.27 -12.39
N TYR A 181 -17.49 -26.64 -11.38
CA TYR A 181 -16.80 -25.34 -11.50
C TYR A 181 -15.68 -25.34 -12.55
N ALA A 182 -14.90 -26.41 -12.63
CA ALA A 182 -13.83 -26.55 -13.62
C ALA A 182 -14.38 -26.48 -15.05
N LYS A 183 -15.50 -27.17 -15.31
CA LYS A 183 -16.16 -27.15 -16.61
C LYS A 183 -16.68 -25.75 -16.95
N TRP A 184 -17.28 -25.04 -15.98
CA TRP A 184 -17.76 -23.68 -16.19
C TRP A 184 -16.61 -22.72 -16.54
N LEU A 185 -15.49 -22.82 -15.83
CA LEU A 185 -14.30 -22.03 -16.14
C LEU A 185 -13.76 -22.34 -17.54
N ASP A 186 -13.66 -23.62 -17.92
CA ASP A 186 -13.16 -23.99 -19.25
C ASP A 186 -14.07 -23.54 -20.40
N GLU A 187 -15.39 -23.46 -20.16
CA GLU A 187 -16.37 -23.04 -21.16
C GLU A 187 -16.52 -21.52 -21.28
N HIS A 188 -16.37 -20.76 -20.18
CA HIS A 188 -16.73 -19.33 -20.13
C HIS A 188 -15.57 -18.37 -19.83
N ARG A 189 -14.53 -18.79 -19.10
CA ARG A 189 -13.39 -17.92 -18.75
C ARG A 189 -12.52 -17.71 -19.99
N VAL A 190 -12.10 -16.47 -20.22
CA VAL A 190 -11.20 -16.12 -21.31
C VAL A 190 -9.86 -15.65 -20.74
N HIS A 191 -8.74 -16.20 -21.19
CA HIS A 191 -7.43 -15.63 -20.84
C HIS A 191 -7.08 -14.51 -21.82
N LEU A 192 -6.46 -13.43 -21.32
CA LEU A 192 -5.99 -12.33 -22.17
C LEU A 192 -4.99 -12.80 -23.26
N SER A 193 -4.20 -13.84 -22.97
CA SER A 193 -3.29 -14.47 -23.94
C SER A 193 -4.02 -15.02 -25.15
N ASP A 194 -5.23 -15.53 -24.95
CA ASP A 194 -6.00 -16.29 -25.94
C ASP A 194 -6.84 -15.38 -26.84
N LEU A 195 -6.97 -14.10 -26.45
CA LEU A 195 -7.58 -13.09 -27.32
C LEU A 195 -6.80 -12.95 -28.63
N PRO A 196 -7.52 -12.79 -29.77
CA PRO A 196 -6.89 -12.59 -31.06
C PRO A 196 -5.99 -11.36 -31.05
N ALA A 197 -4.97 -11.35 -31.90
CA ALA A 197 -4.14 -10.17 -32.07
C ALA A 197 -4.99 -8.99 -32.60
N ALA A 198 -4.72 -7.80 -32.08
CA ALA A 198 -5.36 -6.58 -32.57
C ALA A 198 -5.02 -6.36 -34.05
N LYS A 199 -6.01 -5.93 -34.83
CA LYS A 199 -5.90 -5.59 -36.25
C LYS A 199 -5.12 -4.29 -36.44
N SER A 200 -5.21 -3.34 -35.51
CA SER A 200 -4.59 -2.01 -35.62
C SER A 200 -4.02 -1.53 -34.29
N PRO A 201 -2.94 -2.15 -33.79
CA PRO A 201 -2.26 -1.67 -32.60
C PRO A 201 -1.69 -0.26 -32.84
N LEU A 202 -1.85 0.62 -31.86
CA LEU A 202 -1.22 1.95 -31.90
C LEU A 202 0.30 1.81 -31.72
N GLY A 203 1.06 2.33 -32.68
CA GLY A 203 2.51 2.43 -32.60
C GLY A 203 3.00 3.58 -31.72
N VAL A 204 4.31 3.66 -31.53
CA VAL A 204 4.96 4.81 -30.89
C VAL A 204 4.97 5.97 -31.88
N GLU A 205 4.46 7.14 -31.46
CA GLU A 205 4.54 8.38 -32.23
C GLU A 205 5.85 9.10 -31.88
N GLU A 206 6.97 8.67 -32.48
CA GLU A 206 8.32 9.12 -32.10
C GLU A 206 8.48 10.64 -32.05
N ASP A 207 7.88 11.35 -33.01
CA ASP A 207 7.95 12.82 -33.11
C ASP A 207 7.22 13.55 -31.96
N ARG A 208 6.33 12.87 -31.26
CA ARG A 208 5.49 13.44 -30.18
C ARG A 208 5.92 13.00 -28.78
N VAL A 209 6.91 12.13 -28.65
CA VAL A 209 7.36 11.58 -27.35
C VAL A 209 7.77 12.72 -26.41
N LEU A 210 8.64 13.64 -26.86
CA LEU A 210 9.11 14.75 -26.03
C LEU A 210 7.98 15.71 -25.65
N GLU A 211 7.11 16.05 -26.61
CA GLU A 211 5.94 16.91 -26.36
C GLU A 211 5.05 16.32 -25.27
N ARG A 212 4.71 15.04 -25.37
CA ARG A 212 3.88 14.33 -24.38
C ARG A 212 4.60 14.18 -23.05
N GLN A 213 5.90 13.87 -23.04
CA GLN A 213 6.69 13.80 -21.80
C GLN A 213 6.60 15.11 -21.02
N ILE A 214 6.73 16.27 -21.68
CA ILE A 214 6.58 17.58 -21.05
C ILE A 214 5.15 17.76 -20.53
N ALA A 215 4.13 17.45 -21.34
CA ALA A 215 2.73 17.61 -20.94
C ALA A 215 2.37 16.77 -19.70
N PHE A 216 2.91 15.55 -19.60
CA PHE A 216 2.72 14.65 -18.46
C PHE A 216 3.76 14.82 -17.34
N GLY A 217 4.65 15.81 -17.43
CA GLY A 217 5.59 16.19 -16.37
C GLY A 217 6.75 15.21 -16.14
N TYR A 218 7.20 14.49 -17.17
CA TYR A 218 8.40 13.65 -17.08
C TYR A 218 9.65 14.52 -17.00
N THR A 219 10.60 14.10 -16.18
CA THR A 219 11.91 14.74 -16.04
C THR A 219 13.05 13.78 -16.39
N TYR A 220 14.24 14.32 -16.66
CA TYR A 220 15.44 13.48 -16.78
C TYR A 220 15.75 12.68 -15.51
N GLU A 221 15.39 13.23 -14.34
CA GLU A 221 15.52 12.53 -13.06
C GLU A 221 14.62 11.28 -13.03
N ASP A 222 13.37 11.38 -13.50
CA ASP A 222 12.44 10.24 -13.57
C ASP A 222 12.98 9.14 -14.50
N LEU A 223 13.45 9.52 -15.69
CA LEU A 223 14.00 8.56 -16.64
C LEU A 223 15.22 7.82 -16.06
N ARG A 224 16.15 8.56 -15.45
CA ARG A 224 17.43 8.01 -14.97
C ARG A 224 17.31 7.27 -13.64
N MET A 225 16.46 7.75 -12.72
CA MET A 225 16.36 7.20 -11.37
C MET A 225 15.24 6.18 -11.22
N LEU A 226 14.19 6.22 -12.06
CA LEU A 226 13.03 5.35 -11.96
C LEU A 226 12.90 4.40 -13.15
N LEU A 227 12.66 4.93 -14.35
CA LEU A 227 12.30 4.09 -15.52
C LEU A 227 13.47 3.20 -15.94
N GLY A 228 14.64 3.78 -16.18
CA GLY A 228 15.84 3.06 -16.62
C GLY A 228 16.22 1.92 -15.66
N PRO A 229 16.45 2.20 -14.36
CA PRO A 229 16.80 1.15 -13.39
C PRO A 229 15.74 0.05 -13.26
N THR A 230 14.44 0.40 -13.30
CA THR A 230 13.36 -0.58 -13.22
C THR A 230 13.29 -1.44 -14.48
N ALA A 231 13.44 -0.84 -15.67
CA ALA A 231 13.51 -1.55 -16.95
C ALA A 231 14.72 -2.48 -17.03
N THR A 232 15.88 -2.08 -16.50
CA THR A 232 17.08 -2.94 -16.50
C THR A 232 16.97 -4.09 -15.52
N SER A 233 16.56 -3.82 -14.26
CA SER A 233 16.66 -4.79 -13.16
C SER A 233 15.39 -5.58 -12.88
N GLY A 234 14.23 -5.11 -13.35
CA GLY A 234 12.93 -5.71 -13.06
C GLY A 234 12.50 -5.58 -11.59
N VAL A 235 13.11 -4.65 -10.85
CA VAL A 235 12.78 -4.31 -9.46
C VAL A 235 12.81 -2.81 -9.26
N GLN A 236 12.01 -2.31 -8.31
CA GLN A 236 12.00 -0.89 -7.97
C GLN A 236 13.37 -0.45 -7.42
N PRO A 237 13.90 0.71 -7.85
CA PRO A 237 15.15 1.25 -7.34
C PRO A 237 15.03 1.66 -5.86
N ILE A 238 16.10 1.43 -5.09
CA ILE A 238 16.18 1.78 -3.67
C ILE A 238 16.92 3.12 -3.52
N ALA A 239 16.43 3.98 -2.63
CA ALA A 239 17.04 5.26 -2.27
C ALA A 239 17.40 5.31 -0.78
N SER A 240 17.96 6.44 -0.33
CA SER A 240 18.34 6.67 1.07
C SER A 240 18.08 8.11 1.49
N MET A 241 18.23 8.40 2.79
CA MET A 241 17.85 9.66 3.44
C MET A 241 16.31 9.87 3.52
N GLY A 242 15.89 10.94 4.19
CA GLY A 242 14.47 11.30 4.30
C GLY A 242 14.02 12.22 3.17
N ASN A 243 12.70 12.31 2.95
CA ASN A 243 12.14 13.32 2.06
C ASN A 243 12.11 14.68 2.76
N ASP A 244 12.86 15.65 2.24
CA ASP A 244 12.99 17.00 2.75
C ASP A 244 12.49 18.07 1.78
N THR A 245 11.76 17.65 0.74
CA THR A 245 11.00 18.54 -0.16
C THR A 245 9.69 19.01 0.51
N PRO A 246 9.12 20.14 0.07
CA PRO A 246 7.82 20.62 0.53
C PRO A 246 6.70 19.58 0.36
N LEU A 247 5.71 19.62 1.24
CA LEU A 247 4.41 18.98 0.97
C LEU A 247 3.84 19.52 -0.35
N ALA A 248 3.10 18.70 -1.09
CA ALA A 248 2.60 19.05 -2.42
C ALA A 248 1.88 20.40 -2.44
N VAL A 249 0.96 20.61 -1.49
CA VAL A 249 0.19 21.86 -1.30
C VAL A 249 1.04 23.10 -0.94
N LEU A 250 2.28 22.91 -0.49
CA LEU A 250 3.20 24.00 -0.11
C LEU A 250 4.28 24.25 -1.17
N SER A 251 4.39 23.40 -2.19
CA SER A 251 5.40 23.56 -3.21
C SER A 251 5.05 24.69 -4.16
N ALA A 252 6.08 25.40 -4.65
CA ALA A 252 5.94 26.40 -5.69
C ALA A 252 5.91 25.79 -7.11
N ARG A 253 6.17 24.49 -7.26
CA ARG A 253 6.17 23.78 -8.54
C ARG A 253 4.88 22.97 -8.72
N PRO A 254 4.36 22.84 -9.95
CA PRO A 254 3.15 22.09 -10.22
C PRO A 254 3.33 20.63 -9.85
N LYS A 255 2.44 20.08 -9.03
CA LYS A 255 2.49 18.68 -8.61
C LYS A 255 1.53 17.80 -9.40
N HIS A 256 1.83 16.52 -9.38
CA HIS A 256 0.87 15.50 -9.77
C HIS A 256 -0.10 15.25 -8.63
N LEU A 257 -1.36 14.96 -8.96
CA LEU A 257 -2.40 14.71 -7.97
C LEU A 257 -2.01 13.56 -7.02
N TYR A 258 -1.26 12.57 -7.52
CA TYR A 258 -0.68 11.47 -6.75
C TYR A 258 0.06 11.94 -5.48
N GLN A 259 0.79 13.06 -5.52
CA GLN A 259 1.63 13.49 -4.40
C GLN A 259 0.85 13.99 -3.18
N TYR A 260 -0.42 14.34 -3.37
CA TYR A 260 -1.33 14.72 -2.29
C TYR A 260 -1.83 13.52 -1.49
N PHE A 261 -1.68 12.29 -2.02
CA PHE A 261 -2.06 11.05 -1.35
C PHE A 261 -0.85 10.47 -0.61
N LYS A 262 -1.06 10.01 0.62
CA LYS A 262 -0.07 9.31 1.44
C LYS A 262 -0.58 7.91 1.73
N GLN A 263 0.26 6.90 1.50
CA GLN A 263 -0.08 5.51 1.79
C GLN A 263 -0.31 5.34 3.30
N ILE A 264 -1.45 4.74 3.67
CA ILE A 264 -1.69 4.29 5.05
C ILE A 264 -1.04 2.92 5.21
N PHE A 265 -0.60 2.57 6.42
CA PHE A 265 0.09 1.32 6.70
C PHE A 265 -0.36 0.72 8.03
N ALA A 266 -0.18 -0.59 8.16
CA ALA A 266 -0.44 -1.30 9.39
C ALA A 266 0.63 -0.98 10.44
N GLN A 267 0.21 -0.84 11.70
CA GLN A 267 1.12 -0.64 12.83
C GLN A 267 0.89 -1.67 13.93
N VAL A 268 -0.04 -1.40 14.85
CA VAL A 268 -0.24 -2.21 16.06
C VAL A 268 -1.51 -3.07 15.97
N THR A 269 -2.56 -2.55 15.35
CA THR A 269 -3.88 -3.20 15.25
C THR A 269 -3.85 -4.48 14.43
N ASN A 270 -3.04 -4.49 13.38
CA ASN A 270 -2.79 -5.61 12.48
C ASN A 270 -1.33 -5.52 12.00
N PRO A 271 -0.73 -6.64 11.55
CA PRO A 271 0.63 -6.66 11.04
C PRO A 271 0.69 -6.38 9.53
N ALA A 272 1.82 -5.84 9.08
CA ALA A 272 2.19 -5.86 7.68
C ALA A 272 2.57 -7.29 7.23
N LEU A 273 2.50 -7.57 5.93
CA LEU A 273 2.83 -8.86 5.32
C LEU A 273 4.26 -8.87 4.77
N ASP A 274 4.97 -10.00 4.85
CA ASP A 274 6.25 -10.18 4.13
C ASP A 274 6.01 -10.68 2.70
N CYS A 275 5.77 -9.77 1.76
CA CYS A 275 5.48 -10.12 0.37
C CYS A 275 6.64 -10.81 -0.40
N ILE A 276 7.84 -10.90 0.20
CA ILE A 276 8.98 -11.58 -0.43
C ILE A 276 9.05 -13.03 0.05
N ARG A 277 8.92 -13.25 1.36
CA ARG A 277 9.03 -14.59 1.96
C ARG A 277 7.71 -15.35 1.97
N GLU A 278 6.60 -14.63 2.04
CA GLU A 278 5.24 -15.16 2.08
C GLU A 278 4.55 -14.94 0.72
N GLU A 279 5.31 -15.02 -0.36
CA GLU A 279 4.83 -14.76 -1.73
C GLU A 279 3.64 -15.67 -2.12
N LEU A 280 3.52 -16.87 -1.52
CA LEU A 280 2.44 -17.82 -1.76
C LEU A 280 1.05 -17.26 -1.46
N VAL A 281 0.94 -16.36 -0.47
CA VAL A 281 -0.35 -15.79 -0.06
C VAL A 281 -0.74 -14.54 -0.87
N THR A 282 0.18 -14.05 -1.71
CA THR A 282 -0.02 -12.83 -2.52
C THR A 282 -0.57 -13.15 -3.90
N ALA A 283 -1.49 -12.32 -4.38
CA ALA A 283 -2.14 -12.46 -5.68
C ALA A 283 -2.17 -11.13 -6.44
N THR A 284 -1.88 -11.19 -7.74
CA THR A 284 -1.87 -10.03 -8.66
C THR A 284 -2.90 -10.16 -9.77
N GLU A 285 -3.56 -11.30 -9.84
CA GLU A 285 -4.57 -11.63 -10.82
C GLU A 285 -5.75 -10.67 -10.74
N THR A 286 -6.32 -10.35 -11.90
CA THR A 286 -7.53 -9.53 -12.00
C THR A 286 -8.43 -10.05 -13.11
N PHE A 287 -9.73 -9.80 -12.97
CA PHE A 287 -10.75 -10.20 -13.91
C PHE A 287 -11.42 -8.96 -14.50
N LEU A 288 -11.65 -8.94 -15.81
CA LEU A 288 -12.33 -7.86 -16.53
C LEU A 288 -13.65 -8.36 -17.12
N GLY A 289 -14.70 -7.58 -17.00
CA GLY A 289 -16.04 -7.89 -17.51
C GLY A 289 -17.13 -7.48 -16.54
N SER A 290 -18.29 -8.12 -16.68
CA SER A 290 -19.48 -7.91 -15.84
C SER A 290 -19.58 -9.02 -14.80
N GLU A 291 -19.71 -8.66 -13.53
CA GLU A 291 -20.00 -9.59 -12.44
C GLU A 291 -21.42 -10.19 -12.60
N GLY A 292 -21.56 -11.44 -12.15
CA GLY A 292 -22.85 -12.12 -12.07
C GLY A 292 -23.61 -11.77 -10.79
N ASN A 293 -24.84 -12.30 -10.67
CA ASN A 293 -25.61 -12.21 -9.43
C ASN A 293 -24.92 -13.01 -8.32
N LEU A 294 -24.63 -12.33 -7.20
CA LEU A 294 -23.94 -12.90 -6.05
C LEU A 294 -24.74 -14.02 -5.37
N LEU A 295 -26.07 -13.90 -5.26
CA LEU A 295 -26.91 -14.85 -4.52
C LEU A 295 -27.36 -16.05 -5.36
N SER A 296 -27.30 -15.95 -6.68
CA SER A 296 -27.67 -17.03 -7.59
C SER A 296 -26.66 -17.14 -8.73
N PRO A 297 -25.43 -17.58 -8.44
CA PRO A 297 -24.37 -17.66 -9.43
C PRO A 297 -24.62 -18.82 -10.41
N GLY A 298 -24.32 -18.59 -11.69
CA GLY A 298 -24.49 -19.56 -12.77
C GLY A 298 -23.21 -19.78 -13.58
N PRO A 299 -23.23 -20.65 -14.61
CA PRO A 299 -22.04 -20.91 -15.44
C PRO A 299 -21.45 -19.61 -16.04
N GLU A 300 -22.32 -18.70 -16.45
CA GLU A 300 -21.96 -17.41 -17.05
C GLU A 300 -21.33 -16.41 -16.08
N SER A 301 -21.45 -16.61 -14.76
CA SER A 301 -20.88 -15.71 -13.76
C SER A 301 -19.35 -15.64 -13.80
N CYS A 302 -18.70 -16.61 -14.43
CA CYS A 302 -17.25 -16.62 -14.65
C CYS A 302 -16.82 -16.18 -16.06
N ARG A 303 -17.76 -15.67 -16.88
CA ARG A 303 -17.45 -15.09 -18.20
C ARG A 303 -16.73 -13.74 -18.03
N MET A 304 -15.44 -13.83 -17.72
CA MET A 304 -14.55 -12.69 -17.56
C MET A 304 -13.22 -12.94 -18.27
N ILE A 305 -12.53 -11.85 -18.61
CA ILE A 305 -11.17 -11.89 -19.14
C ILE A 305 -10.22 -11.87 -17.95
N ARG A 306 -9.47 -12.96 -17.76
CA ARG A 306 -8.46 -13.09 -16.71
C ARG A 306 -7.13 -12.49 -17.16
N LEU A 307 -6.53 -11.71 -16.27
CA LEU A 307 -5.19 -11.15 -16.38
C LEU A 307 -4.35 -11.59 -15.19
N ASP A 308 -3.06 -11.84 -15.42
CA ASP A 308 -2.11 -12.18 -14.35
C ASP A 308 -1.64 -10.96 -13.53
N SER A 309 -1.86 -9.76 -14.07
CA SER A 309 -1.46 -8.47 -13.48
C SER A 309 -2.42 -7.37 -13.95
N PRO A 310 -2.74 -6.38 -13.09
CA PRO A 310 -3.47 -5.19 -13.52
C PRO A 310 -2.63 -4.28 -14.42
N LEU A 311 -1.31 -4.42 -14.45
CA LEU A 311 -0.44 -3.63 -15.33
C LEU A 311 -0.26 -4.36 -16.66
N ILE A 312 -0.64 -3.71 -17.76
CA ILE A 312 -0.67 -4.28 -19.10
C ILE A 312 0.16 -3.47 -20.11
N ASP A 313 0.73 -4.16 -21.10
CA ASP A 313 1.46 -3.54 -22.20
C ASP A 313 0.53 -3.02 -23.32
N ASN A 314 1.10 -2.31 -24.30
CA ASN A 314 0.34 -1.74 -25.42
C ASN A 314 -0.29 -2.81 -26.32
N LYS A 315 0.34 -3.99 -26.45
CA LYS A 315 -0.18 -5.09 -27.28
C LYS A 315 -1.43 -5.68 -26.62
N GLN A 316 -1.38 -5.88 -25.30
CA GLN A 316 -2.48 -6.33 -24.47
C GLN A 316 -3.65 -5.34 -24.46
N LEU A 317 -3.39 -4.04 -24.30
CA LEU A 317 -4.42 -3.01 -24.38
C LEU A 317 -5.11 -3.01 -25.75
N ALA A 318 -4.35 -3.14 -26.84
CA ALA A 318 -4.91 -3.18 -28.19
C ALA A 318 -5.88 -4.37 -28.37
N LYS A 319 -5.55 -5.55 -27.81
CA LYS A 319 -6.46 -6.72 -27.82
C LYS A 319 -7.77 -6.44 -27.07
N LEU A 320 -7.69 -5.78 -25.92
CA LEU A 320 -8.87 -5.42 -25.13
C LEU A 320 -9.73 -4.36 -25.82
N ARG A 321 -9.09 -3.37 -26.46
CA ARG A 321 -9.77 -2.30 -27.19
C ARG A 321 -10.60 -2.83 -28.35
N GLU A 322 -10.05 -3.77 -29.11
CA GLU A 322 -10.68 -4.37 -30.30
C GLU A 322 -11.41 -5.70 -29.99
N VAL A 323 -11.76 -5.95 -28.72
CA VAL A 323 -12.41 -7.23 -28.37
C VAL A 323 -13.78 -7.34 -29.05
N GLU A 324 -13.91 -8.35 -29.91
CA GLU A 324 -15.15 -8.72 -30.59
C GLU A 324 -15.49 -10.17 -30.22
N LEU A 325 -15.81 -10.40 -28.94
CA LEU A 325 -16.20 -11.70 -28.40
C LEU A 325 -17.60 -11.64 -27.80
N SER A 326 -18.32 -12.76 -27.84
CA SER A 326 -19.66 -12.83 -27.25
C SER A 326 -19.59 -12.53 -25.74
N GLY A 327 -20.35 -11.53 -25.29
CA GLY A 327 -20.36 -11.08 -23.91
C GLY A 327 -19.29 -10.05 -23.54
N PHE A 328 -18.42 -9.64 -24.48
CA PHE A 328 -17.44 -8.56 -24.25
C PHE A 328 -17.58 -7.47 -25.31
N LYS A 329 -17.70 -6.23 -24.86
CA LYS A 329 -17.75 -5.06 -25.74
C LYS A 329 -17.01 -3.91 -25.09
N SER A 330 -16.05 -3.38 -25.84
CA SER A 330 -15.18 -2.28 -25.42
C SER A 330 -15.58 -0.96 -26.06
N THR A 331 -15.40 0.13 -25.32
CA THR A 331 -15.42 1.50 -25.87
C THR A 331 -14.26 2.31 -25.31
N THR A 332 -13.80 3.32 -26.04
CA THR A 332 -12.79 4.27 -25.56
C THR A 332 -13.44 5.61 -25.23
N LEU A 333 -13.13 6.14 -24.04
CA LEU A 333 -13.59 7.44 -23.53
C LEU A 333 -12.38 8.35 -23.35
N ASP A 334 -12.40 9.52 -23.99
CA ASP A 334 -11.29 10.47 -23.92
C ASP A 334 -11.32 11.25 -22.60
N ALA A 335 -10.24 11.13 -21.83
CA ALA A 335 -10.02 11.81 -20.56
C ALA A 335 -9.39 13.19 -20.76
N LEU A 336 -10.00 14.04 -21.60
CA LEU A 336 -9.48 15.35 -21.98
C LEU A 336 -10.44 16.49 -21.62
N PHE A 337 -9.91 17.68 -21.35
CA PHE A 337 -10.71 18.89 -21.10
C PHE A 337 -10.18 20.11 -21.87
N PRO A 338 -11.05 21.08 -22.22
CA PRO A 338 -10.62 22.27 -22.96
C PRO A 338 -9.61 23.10 -22.16
N ALA A 339 -8.43 23.33 -22.73
CA ALA A 339 -7.31 24.00 -22.06
C ALA A 339 -7.63 25.45 -21.66
N GLY A 340 -8.56 26.10 -22.38
CA GLY A 340 -9.00 27.47 -22.11
C GLY A 340 -10.06 27.64 -21.01
N GLU A 341 -10.65 26.56 -20.48
CA GLU A 341 -11.79 26.63 -19.55
C GLU A 341 -11.43 26.40 -18.07
N GLY A 342 -10.17 26.09 -17.74
CA GLY A 342 -9.70 25.91 -16.37
C GLY A 342 -10.47 24.83 -15.59
N GLY A 343 -10.59 25.02 -14.26
CA GLY A 343 -11.28 24.06 -13.38
C GLY A 343 -12.75 23.81 -13.74
N LYS A 344 -13.44 24.81 -14.30
CA LYS A 344 -14.82 24.63 -14.78
C LYS A 344 -14.89 23.73 -16.01
N GLY A 345 -13.94 23.87 -16.93
CA GLY A 345 -13.81 23.00 -18.10
C GLY A 345 -13.55 21.57 -17.70
N LEU A 346 -12.61 21.37 -16.76
CA LEU A 346 -12.29 20.06 -16.22
C LEU A 346 -13.50 19.38 -15.56
N LEU A 347 -14.26 20.11 -14.73
CA LEU A 347 -15.44 19.57 -14.07
C LEU A 347 -16.53 19.16 -15.07
N LYS A 348 -16.81 20.01 -16.07
CA LYS A 348 -17.79 19.71 -17.13
C LYS A 348 -17.37 18.52 -17.98
N ALA A 349 -16.08 18.44 -18.35
CA ALA A 349 -15.55 17.34 -19.15
C ALA A 349 -15.65 16.01 -18.39
N PHE A 350 -15.39 16.03 -17.08
CA PHE A 350 -15.59 14.88 -16.22
C PHE A 350 -17.07 14.45 -16.12
N ASP A 351 -17.99 15.40 -15.91
CA ASP A 351 -19.43 15.09 -15.84
C ASP A 351 -19.94 14.53 -17.20
N ALA A 352 -19.40 15.03 -18.33
CA ALA A 352 -19.66 14.50 -19.65
C ALA A 352 -19.09 13.08 -19.84
N LEU A 353 -17.88 12.81 -19.35
CA LEU A 353 -17.26 11.48 -19.37
C LEU A 353 -18.10 10.47 -18.57
N CYS A 354 -18.61 10.86 -17.40
CA CYS A 354 -19.53 10.01 -16.63
C CYS A 354 -20.81 9.70 -17.40
N SER A 355 -21.39 10.70 -18.07
CA SER A 355 -22.59 10.51 -18.91
C SER A 355 -22.33 9.60 -20.10
N GLN A 356 -21.16 9.72 -20.75
CA GLN A 356 -20.75 8.83 -21.84
C GLN A 356 -20.51 7.40 -21.36
N ALA A 357 -19.94 7.23 -20.17
CA ALA A 357 -19.80 5.93 -19.54
C ALA A 357 -21.17 5.29 -19.29
N ASP A 358 -22.12 6.01 -18.68
CA ASP A 358 -23.47 5.49 -18.45
C ASP A 358 -24.18 5.10 -19.76
N GLN A 359 -24.05 5.90 -20.81
CA GLN A 359 -24.61 5.57 -22.12
C GLN A 359 -23.94 4.34 -22.74
N ALA A 360 -22.61 4.23 -22.66
CA ALA A 360 -21.89 3.06 -23.16
C ALA A 360 -22.32 1.78 -22.43
N ILE A 361 -22.56 1.86 -21.13
CA ILE A 361 -23.09 0.75 -20.31
C ILE A 361 -24.49 0.36 -20.76
N ALA A 362 -25.36 1.35 -21.01
CA ALA A 362 -26.69 1.11 -21.55
C ALA A 362 -26.65 0.46 -22.95
N ASP A 363 -25.63 0.78 -23.76
CA ASP A 363 -25.38 0.18 -25.07
C ASP A 363 -24.70 -1.21 -24.99
N GLY A 364 -24.56 -1.76 -23.78
CA GLY A 364 -24.02 -3.09 -23.52
C GLY A 364 -22.50 -3.19 -23.51
N CYS A 365 -21.78 -2.07 -23.42
CA CYS A 365 -20.32 -2.08 -23.21
C CYS A 365 -19.99 -2.46 -21.77
N ASN A 366 -19.04 -3.37 -21.60
CA ASN A 366 -18.55 -3.79 -20.28
C ASN A 366 -17.05 -3.60 -20.06
N LEU A 367 -16.32 -3.12 -21.07
CA LEU A 367 -14.95 -2.66 -20.92
C LEU A 367 -14.90 -1.18 -21.29
N LEU A 368 -14.57 -0.32 -20.33
CA LEU A 368 -14.40 1.11 -20.53
C LEU A 368 -12.91 1.43 -20.56
N VAL A 369 -12.38 1.74 -21.75
CA VAL A 369 -11.01 2.22 -21.90
C VAL A 369 -11.00 3.73 -21.73
N VAL A 370 -10.49 4.23 -20.62
CA VAL A 370 -10.33 5.67 -20.36
C VAL A 370 -8.93 6.08 -20.82
N SER A 371 -8.82 7.02 -21.77
CA SER A 371 -7.54 7.37 -22.40
C SER A 371 -7.22 8.86 -22.34
N ASP A 372 -6.00 9.23 -21.94
CA ASP A 372 -5.47 10.60 -22.03
C ASP A 372 -4.57 10.83 -23.27
N ARG A 373 -4.50 9.84 -24.19
CA ARG A 373 -3.52 9.80 -25.29
C ARG A 373 -3.76 10.85 -26.39
N ALA A 374 -5.02 11.24 -26.59
CA ALA A 374 -5.44 12.17 -27.64
C ALA A 374 -5.19 13.66 -27.30
N ILE A 375 -4.32 13.95 -26.33
CA ILE A 375 -3.91 15.30 -25.97
C ILE A 375 -3.40 16.11 -27.18
N ASP A 376 -3.84 17.37 -27.27
CA ASP A 376 -3.46 18.31 -28.31
C ASP A 376 -3.36 19.75 -27.75
N LYS A 377 -3.10 20.74 -28.60
CA LYS A 377 -2.95 22.13 -28.16
C LYS A 377 -4.17 22.66 -27.40
N ASP A 378 -5.38 22.30 -27.83
CA ASP A 378 -6.64 22.84 -27.33
C ASP A 378 -7.26 21.99 -26.19
N HIS A 379 -6.84 20.73 -26.07
CA HIS A 379 -7.35 19.76 -25.11
C HIS A 379 -6.24 19.22 -24.21
N ALA A 380 -6.31 19.58 -22.92
CA ALA A 380 -5.40 19.09 -21.90
C ALA A 380 -5.87 17.76 -21.30
N ALA A 381 -4.93 16.93 -20.85
CA ALA A 381 -5.24 15.68 -20.16
C ALA A 381 -5.85 15.95 -18.77
N MET A 382 -7.01 15.35 -18.49
CA MET A 382 -7.54 15.31 -17.13
C MET A 382 -6.62 14.47 -16.24
N PRO A 383 -6.28 14.89 -15.01
CA PRO A 383 -5.49 14.08 -14.09
C PRO A 383 -6.12 12.71 -13.89
N THR A 384 -5.40 11.64 -14.25
CA THR A 384 -6.02 10.33 -14.43
C THR A 384 -6.47 9.67 -13.12
N LEU A 385 -5.86 10.04 -11.99
CA LEU A 385 -6.34 9.66 -10.67
C LEU A 385 -7.73 10.25 -10.35
N LEU A 386 -7.96 11.51 -10.71
CA LEU A 386 -9.26 12.18 -10.52
C LEU A 386 -10.35 11.51 -11.37
N VAL A 387 -10.04 11.22 -12.63
CA VAL A 387 -10.97 10.54 -13.54
C VAL A 387 -11.29 9.14 -13.03
N THR A 388 -10.27 8.38 -12.63
CA THR A 388 -10.43 6.99 -12.15
C THR A 388 -11.27 6.94 -10.88
N GLY A 389 -10.89 7.70 -9.84
CA GLY A 389 -11.64 7.74 -8.58
C GLY A 389 -13.06 8.27 -8.77
N GLY A 390 -13.21 9.37 -9.50
CA GLY A 390 -14.50 9.97 -9.77
C GLY A 390 -15.45 9.03 -10.52
N LEU A 391 -14.97 8.41 -11.60
CA LEU A 391 -15.77 7.46 -12.38
C LEU A 391 -16.10 6.21 -11.56
N HIS A 392 -15.15 5.68 -10.79
CA HIS A 392 -15.39 4.56 -9.88
C HIS A 392 -16.55 4.87 -8.92
N HIS A 393 -16.49 5.99 -8.20
CA HIS A 393 -17.53 6.36 -7.26
C HIS A 393 -18.86 6.72 -7.92
N HIS A 394 -18.83 7.33 -9.12
CA HIS A 394 -20.04 7.54 -9.92
C HIS A 394 -20.74 6.22 -10.23
N LEU A 395 -19.99 5.24 -10.73
CA LEU A 395 -20.51 3.91 -11.07
C LEU A 395 -20.96 3.11 -9.85
N VAL A 396 -20.32 3.28 -8.69
CA VAL A 396 -20.78 2.66 -7.43
C VAL A 396 -22.14 3.26 -7.03
N ARG A 397 -22.28 4.59 -7.07
CA ARG A 397 -23.54 5.28 -6.74
C ARG A 397 -24.68 4.95 -7.70
N SER A 398 -24.39 4.75 -8.99
CA SER A 398 -25.39 4.35 -9.99
C SER A 398 -25.67 2.85 -10.01
N GLY A 399 -24.98 2.05 -9.19
CA GLY A 399 -25.13 0.59 -9.14
C GLY A 399 -24.65 -0.11 -10.42
N ASN A 400 -23.74 0.52 -11.18
CA ASN A 400 -23.21 0.01 -12.44
C ASN A 400 -21.75 -0.44 -12.36
N ARG A 401 -21.04 -0.20 -11.24
CA ARG A 401 -19.60 -0.53 -11.11
C ARG A 401 -19.27 -2.00 -11.33
N THR A 402 -20.15 -2.92 -10.91
CA THR A 402 -20.00 -4.37 -11.07
C THR A 402 -20.30 -4.84 -12.50
N LYS A 403 -20.95 -4.01 -13.33
CA LYS A 403 -21.30 -4.37 -14.71
C LYS A 403 -20.15 -4.11 -15.68
N VAL A 404 -19.15 -3.33 -15.29
CA VAL A 404 -18.07 -2.87 -16.18
C VAL A 404 -16.71 -2.90 -15.52
N SER A 405 -15.68 -2.97 -16.36
CA SER A 405 -14.30 -2.74 -15.95
C SER A 405 -13.74 -1.41 -16.46
N ILE A 406 -12.95 -0.74 -15.63
CA ILE A 406 -12.24 0.52 -15.94
C ILE A 406 -10.79 0.16 -16.32
N ILE A 407 -10.46 0.30 -17.60
CA ILE A 407 -9.11 0.11 -18.13
C ILE A 407 -8.54 1.49 -18.42
N LEU A 408 -7.43 1.85 -17.80
CA LEU A 408 -6.82 3.17 -17.94
C LEU A 408 -5.62 3.12 -18.90
N GLU A 409 -5.69 3.84 -20.02
CA GLU A 409 -4.54 4.20 -20.85
C GLU A 409 -4.06 5.58 -20.43
N THR A 410 -2.89 5.67 -19.79
CA THR A 410 -2.41 6.94 -19.24
C THR A 410 -0.96 7.25 -19.56
N GLY A 411 -0.70 8.51 -19.87
CA GLY A 411 0.64 9.06 -19.97
C GLY A 411 1.23 9.47 -18.62
N GLU A 412 0.40 9.74 -17.61
CA GLU A 412 0.86 10.30 -16.32
C GLU A 412 1.52 9.25 -15.40
N ALA A 413 1.00 8.02 -15.37
CA ALA A 413 1.43 6.98 -14.44
C ALA A 413 2.82 6.40 -14.81
N ARG A 414 3.75 6.46 -13.87
CA ARG A 414 5.14 5.99 -14.05
C ARG A 414 5.82 5.46 -12.80
N GLU A 415 5.25 5.74 -11.62
CA GLU A 415 5.75 5.31 -10.33
C GLU A 415 4.87 4.24 -9.70
N VAL A 416 5.45 3.39 -8.85
CA VAL A 416 4.73 2.42 -8.02
C VAL A 416 3.59 3.07 -7.24
N HIS A 417 3.81 4.30 -6.73
CA HIS A 417 2.77 5.02 -6.01
C HIS A 417 1.59 5.37 -6.92
N HIS A 418 1.83 5.80 -8.16
CA HIS A 418 0.78 6.14 -9.13
C HIS A 418 -0.09 4.91 -9.41
N PHE A 419 0.53 3.76 -9.70
CA PHE A 419 -0.19 2.51 -9.90
C PHE A 419 -1.00 2.09 -8.66
N SER A 420 -0.39 2.21 -7.47
CA SER A 420 -1.05 1.86 -6.20
C SER A 420 -2.27 2.74 -5.92
N THR A 421 -2.21 4.03 -6.21
CA THR A 421 -3.37 4.93 -6.07
C THR A 421 -4.44 4.62 -7.10
N LEU A 422 -4.07 4.42 -8.37
CA LEU A 422 -5.04 4.14 -9.43
C LEU A 422 -5.83 2.86 -9.16
N ILE A 423 -5.16 1.78 -8.73
CA ILE A 423 -5.82 0.54 -8.33
C ILE A 423 -6.67 0.79 -7.08
N GLY A 424 -6.11 1.45 -6.05
CA GLY A 424 -6.81 1.74 -4.81
C GLY A 424 -8.08 2.59 -4.96
N TYR A 425 -8.19 3.34 -6.06
CA TYR A 425 -9.37 4.14 -6.43
C TYR A 425 -10.19 3.55 -7.59
N GLY A 426 -9.94 2.29 -7.97
CA GLY A 426 -10.90 1.50 -8.75
C GLY A 426 -10.49 1.11 -10.17
N ALA A 427 -9.26 1.38 -10.62
CA ALA A 427 -8.76 0.88 -11.90
C ALA A 427 -8.66 -0.66 -11.90
N ASP A 428 -9.20 -1.29 -12.93
CA ASP A 428 -9.11 -2.75 -13.11
C ASP A 428 -7.84 -3.14 -13.84
N ALA A 429 -7.46 -2.37 -14.87
CA ALA A 429 -6.18 -2.49 -15.55
C ALA A 429 -5.58 -1.12 -15.90
N ILE A 430 -4.26 -1.03 -15.98
CA ILE A 430 -3.51 0.20 -16.25
C ILE A 430 -2.46 -0.07 -17.32
N ASN A 431 -2.49 0.74 -18.37
CA ASN A 431 -1.52 0.79 -19.44
C ASN A 431 -0.76 2.14 -19.37
N PRO A 432 0.47 2.15 -18.84
CA PRO A 432 1.30 3.36 -18.77
C PRO A 432 2.04 3.60 -20.11
N TYR A 433 1.31 3.90 -21.18
CA TYR A 433 1.88 3.92 -22.54
C TYR A 433 3.07 4.88 -22.66
N MET A 434 3.02 6.05 -22.02
CA MET A 434 4.09 7.05 -22.11
C MET A 434 5.38 6.60 -21.42
N ALA A 435 5.29 5.73 -20.40
CA ALA A 435 6.48 5.12 -19.81
C ALA A 435 7.17 4.18 -20.81
N PHE A 436 6.39 3.43 -21.61
CA PHE A 436 6.94 2.59 -22.66
C PHE A 436 7.53 3.41 -23.81
N ASP A 437 6.83 4.44 -24.28
CA ASP A 437 7.34 5.36 -25.30
C ASP A 437 8.64 6.04 -24.85
N SER A 438 8.75 6.37 -23.55
CA SER A 438 9.97 6.91 -22.94
C SER A 438 11.10 5.88 -22.92
N ILE A 439 10.82 4.62 -22.57
CA ILE A 439 11.81 3.52 -22.61
C ILE A 439 12.27 3.28 -24.05
N HIS A 440 11.36 3.31 -25.02
CA HIS A 440 11.69 3.19 -26.44
C HIS A 440 12.68 4.29 -26.85
N ARG A 441 12.40 5.54 -26.46
CA ARG A 441 13.29 6.67 -26.74
C ARG A 441 14.64 6.54 -26.03
N MET A 442 14.67 6.09 -24.76
CA MET A 442 15.92 5.86 -24.03
C MET A 442 16.80 4.79 -24.70
N ILE A 443 16.21 3.76 -25.31
CA ILE A 443 16.95 2.76 -26.08
C ILE A 443 17.47 3.39 -27.38
N ALA A 444 16.64 4.15 -28.09
CA ALA A 444 17.03 4.84 -29.32
C ALA A 444 18.17 5.87 -29.10
N ASP A 445 18.22 6.50 -27.93
CA ASP A 445 19.25 7.46 -27.51
C ASP A 445 20.46 6.78 -26.81
N ASP A 446 20.62 5.45 -26.90
CA ASP A 446 21.70 4.66 -26.29
C ASP A 446 21.83 4.81 -24.75
N MET A 447 20.77 5.25 -24.07
CA MET A 447 20.73 5.34 -22.60
C MET A 447 20.49 3.97 -21.95
N LEU A 448 19.90 3.02 -22.69
CA LEU A 448 19.63 1.66 -22.27
C LEU A 448 20.10 0.67 -23.33
N ASP A 449 20.97 -0.26 -22.95
CA ASP A 449 21.45 -1.34 -23.81
C ASP A 449 20.64 -2.63 -23.55
N MET A 450 19.42 -2.69 -24.10
CA MET A 450 18.56 -3.87 -24.03
C MET A 450 17.42 -3.85 -25.06
N ASP A 451 16.85 -5.03 -25.33
CA ASP A 451 15.66 -5.19 -26.15
C ASP A 451 14.42 -4.51 -25.53
N PHE A 452 13.60 -3.87 -26.37
CA PHE A 452 12.42 -3.11 -25.96
C PHE A 452 11.37 -3.98 -25.26
N ASP A 453 11.02 -5.14 -25.82
CA ASP A 453 10.01 -6.02 -25.23
C ASP A 453 10.48 -6.54 -23.86
N LYS A 454 11.78 -6.85 -23.73
CA LYS A 454 12.39 -7.20 -22.44
C LYS A 454 12.36 -6.04 -21.44
N ALA A 455 12.61 -4.81 -21.89
CA ALA A 455 12.60 -3.61 -21.04
C ALA A 455 11.20 -3.33 -20.50
N VAL A 456 10.17 -3.42 -21.35
CA VAL A 456 8.76 -3.30 -20.98
C VAL A 456 8.35 -4.38 -19.99
N TYR A 457 8.70 -5.64 -20.26
CA TYR A 457 8.43 -6.76 -19.33
C TYR A 457 9.04 -6.52 -17.95
N ASN A 458 10.31 -6.13 -17.90
CA ASN A 458 10.99 -5.84 -16.63
C ASN A 458 10.37 -4.64 -15.91
N TYR A 459 10.03 -3.57 -16.64
CA TYR A 459 9.39 -2.40 -16.06
C TYR A 459 8.05 -2.74 -15.41
N LEU A 460 7.19 -3.51 -16.10
CA LEU A 460 5.91 -3.96 -15.56
C LEU A 460 6.09 -4.89 -14.36
N LYS A 461 7.02 -5.84 -14.45
CA LYS A 461 7.37 -6.76 -13.36
C LYS A 461 7.87 -6.02 -12.11
N GLY A 462 8.74 -5.02 -12.29
CA GLY A 462 9.26 -4.22 -11.17
C GLY A 462 8.17 -3.35 -10.54
N SER A 463 7.30 -2.79 -11.37
CA SER A 463 6.18 -1.95 -10.92
C SER A 463 5.14 -2.75 -10.14
N ILE A 464 4.70 -3.92 -10.63
CA ILE A 464 3.72 -4.74 -9.92
C ILE A 464 4.28 -5.29 -8.60
N LYS A 465 5.57 -5.67 -8.55
CA LYS A 465 6.23 -6.02 -7.28
C LYS A 465 6.20 -4.88 -6.27
N GLY A 466 6.39 -3.65 -6.73
CA GLY A 466 6.26 -2.46 -5.88
C GLY A 466 4.83 -2.23 -5.38
N VAL A 467 3.82 -2.50 -6.22
CA VAL A 467 2.40 -2.41 -5.83
C VAL A 467 2.09 -3.46 -4.75
N VAL A 468 2.49 -4.72 -4.96
CA VAL A 468 2.32 -5.79 -3.96
C VAL A 468 3.02 -5.41 -2.65
N LYS A 469 4.23 -4.84 -2.72
CA LYS A 469 4.94 -4.31 -1.55
C LYS A 469 4.16 -3.20 -0.85
N THR A 470 3.49 -2.32 -1.59
CA THR A 470 2.65 -1.24 -1.04
C THR A 470 1.42 -1.78 -0.32
N MET A 471 0.73 -2.76 -0.92
CA MET A 471 -0.43 -3.42 -0.31
C MET A 471 -0.06 -4.16 0.98
N ALA A 472 1.08 -4.85 0.95
CA ALA A 472 1.61 -5.61 2.07
C ALA A 472 1.89 -4.74 3.30
N LYS A 473 2.12 -3.43 3.13
CA LYS A 473 2.26 -2.48 4.25
C LYS A 473 1.05 -2.44 5.15
N MET A 474 -0.15 -2.69 4.63
CA MET A 474 -1.41 -2.77 5.36
C MET A 474 -1.79 -4.22 5.71
N GLY A 475 -0.97 -5.20 5.34
CA GLY A 475 -1.29 -6.62 5.51
C GLY A 475 -2.26 -7.18 4.47
N ILE A 476 -2.52 -6.45 3.37
CA ILE A 476 -3.41 -6.90 2.29
C ILE A 476 -2.61 -7.78 1.33
N SER A 477 -3.12 -8.97 0.99
CA SER A 477 -2.38 -9.89 0.11
C SER A 477 -2.81 -9.90 -1.36
N THR A 478 -4.04 -9.46 -1.70
CA THR A 478 -4.55 -9.57 -3.07
C THR A 478 -4.88 -8.23 -3.71
N VAL A 479 -4.57 -8.07 -5.00
CA VAL A 479 -4.89 -6.83 -5.76
C VAL A 479 -6.40 -6.60 -5.80
N ALA A 480 -7.18 -7.68 -5.86
CA ALA A 480 -8.65 -7.63 -5.82
C ALA A 480 -9.17 -6.94 -4.54
N SER A 481 -8.69 -7.34 -3.36
CA SER A 481 -9.09 -6.71 -2.08
C SER A 481 -8.56 -5.29 -1.91
N TYR A 482 -7.43 -4.96 -2.56
CA TYR A 482 -6.86 -3.62 -2.51
C TYR A 482 -7.58 -2.63 -3.42
N ARG A 483 -8.21 -3.11 -4.50
CA ARG A 483 -8.95 -2.27 -5.44
C ARG A 483 -10.15 -1.62 -4.76
N GLY A 484 -10.26 -0.30 -4.91
CA GLY A 484 -11.35 0.47 -4.30
C GLY A 484 -11.30 0.54 -2.77
N ALA A 485 -10.25 0.03 -2.13
CA ALA A 485 -10.11 0.04 -0.68
C ALA A 485 -9.64 1.37 -0.10
N GLN A 486 -9.14 2.30 -0.93
CA GLN A 486 -8.74 3.65 -0.55
C GLN A 486 -7.75 3.69 0.63
N ILE A 487 -6.66 2.92 0.57
CA ILE A 487 -5.63 2.85 1.62
C ILE A 487 -4.69 4.07 1.57
N PHE A 488 -5.30 5.27 1.60
CA PHE A 488 -4.62 6.55 1.45
C PHE A 488 -5.24 7.64 2.32
N GLU A 489 -4.39 8.54 2.80
CA GLU A 489 -4.74 9.82 3.41
C GLU A 489 -4.47 10.94 2.38
N THR A 490 -5.30 11.99 2.37
CA THR A 490 -4.99 13.21 1.61
C THR A 490 -4.47 14.31 2.51
N ILE A 491 -3.44 15.02 2.04
CA ILE A 491 -2.92 16.20 2.71
C ILE A 491 -2.90 17.36 1.70
N GLY A 492 -3.75 18.36 1.93
CA GLY A 492 -3.82 19.57 1.13
C GLY A 492 -4.81 19.55 -0.03
N LEU A 493 -5.85 18.73 0.03
CA LEU A 493 -6.99 18.77 -0.91
C LEU A 493 -8.24 19.30 -0.21
N SER A 494 -9.12 19.98 -0.93
CA SER A 494 -10.38 20.46 -0.34
C SER A 494 -11.36 19.31 -0.09
N THR A 495 -12.15 19.40 0.99
CA THR A 495 -13.17 18.41 1.34
C THR A 495 -14.20 18.22 0.22
N ASP A 496 -14.57 19.28 -0.49
CA ASP A 496 -15.51 19.19 -1.63
C ASP A 496 -14.95 18.34 -2.79
N LEU A 497 -13.66 18.50 -3.09
CA LEU A 497 -12.98 17.71 -4.12
C LEU A 497 -12.89 16.24 -3.71
N VAL A 498 -12.50 15.97 -2.45
CA VAL A 498 -12.43 14.61 -1.91
C VAL A 498 -13.82 13.97 -1.91
N ASN A 499 -14.86 14.66 -1.44
CA ASN A 499 -16.22 14.11 -1.42
C ASN A 499 -16.76 13.77 -2.81
N LYS A 500 -16.43 14.57 -3.84
CA LYS A 500 -16.88 14.30 -5.22
C LYS A 500 -16.13 13.14 -5.88
N PHE A 501 -14.80 13.13 -5.78
CA PHE A 501 -13.94 12.24 -6.57
C PHE A 501 -13.33 11.06 -5.81
N PHE A 502 -13.26 11.13 -4.48
CA PHE A 502 -12.55 10.18 -3.60
C PHE A 502 -13.35 9.94 -2.31
N THR A 503 -14.67 9.76 -2.44
CA THR A 503 -15.61 9.71 -1.31
C THR A 503 -15.15 8.69 -0.26
N GLY A 504 -15.01 9.11 1.00
CA GLY A 504 -14.55 8.26 2.11
C GLY A 504 -13.09 8.47 2.51
N THR A 505 -12.29 9.15 1.68
CA THR A 505 -10.88 9.45 2.00
C THR A 505 -10.75 10.60 3.00
N SER A 506 -9.83 10.45 3.97
CA SER A 506 -9.57 11.49 4.98
C SER A 506 -8.87 12.72 4.39
N SER A 507 -9.31 13.92 4.80
CA SER A 507 -8.71 15.20 4.44
C SER A 507 -8.68 16.18 5.63
N ARG A 508 -7.77 15.95 6.58
CA ARG A 508 -7.68 16.75 7.83
C ARG A 508 -7.06 18.13 7.63
N CYS A 509 -6.25 18.30 6.58
CA CYS A 509 -5.61 19.55 6.22
C CYS A 509 -6.07 19.93 4.82
N GLU A 510 -7.11 20.76 4.75
CA GLU A 510 -7.68 21.21 3.48
C GLU A 510 -6.71 22.11 2.71
N GLY A 511 -6.89 22.18 1.38
CA GLY A 511 -6.04 22.97 0.51
C GLY A 511 -6.60 23.11 -0.90
N SER A 512 -5.86 22.61 -1.89
CA SER A 512 -6.13 22.73 -3.33
C SER A 512 -7.54 22.25 -3.68
N ASP A 513 -8.26 23.09 -4.43
CA ASP A 513 -9.56 22.78 -5.02
C ASP A 513 -9.44 22.35 -6.49
N ILE A 514 -10.57 22.16 -7.16
CA ILE A 514 -10.61 21.75 -8.58
C ILE A 514 -9.93 22.76 -9.52
N ASN A 515 -9.93 24.05 -9.17
CA ASN A 515 -9.29 25.08 -9.99
C ASN A 515 -7.77 24.98 -9.89
N HIS A 516 -7.24 24.73 -8.70
CA HIS A 516 -5.81 24.53 -8.49
C HIS A 516 -5.32 23.27 -9.20
N ILE A 517 -6.05 22.15 -9.08
CA ILE A 517 -5.69 20.90 -9.76
C ILE A 517 -5.70 21.06 -11.30
N ALA A 518 -6.69 21.76 -11.84
CA ALA A 518 -6.73 22.06 -13.27
C ALA A 518 -5.56 22.98 -13.68
N GLU A 519 -5.24 24.00 -12.89
CA GLU A 519 -4.14 24.92 -13.18
C GLU A 519 -2.78 24.22 -13.16
N GLU A 520 -2.53 23.28 -12.24
CA GLU A 520 -1.31 22.47 -12.22
C GLU A 520 -1.15 21.63 -13.50
N ALA A 521 -2.25 21.06 -14.02
CA ALA A 521 -2.25 20.35 -15.29
C ALA A 521 -2.00 21.31 -16.48
N LEU A 522 -2.64 22.48 -16.47
CA LEU A 522 -2.51 23.48 -17.53
C LEU A 522 -1.12 24.15 -17.57
N LEU A 523 -0.42 24.26 -16.44
CA LEU A 523 0.95 24.74 -16.41
C LEU A 523 1.88 23.84 -17.25
N ARG A 524 1.82 22.52 -17.04
CA ARG A 524 2.57 21.55 -17.83
C ARG A 524 2.11 21.51 -19.29
N HIS A 525 0.80 21.61 -19.51
CA HIS A 525 0.21 21.67 -20.86
C HIS A 525 0.74 22.84 -21.68
N ARG A 526 0.77 24.04 -21.11
CA ARG A 526 1.27 25.25 -21.80
C ARG A 526 2.76 25.18 -22.10
N GLU A 527 3.54 24.48 -21.28
CA GLU A 527 4.96 24.21 -21.53
C GLU A 527 5.15 23.22 -22.70
N ALA A 528 4.26 22.23 -22.82
CA ALA A 528 4.23 21.30 -23.94
C ALA A 528 3.72 21.91 -25.24
N PHE A 529 2.80 22.88 -25.18
CA PHE A 529 2.20 23.54 -26.34
C PHE A 529 2.39 25.07 -26.30
N PRO A 530 3.64 25.56 -26.46
CA PRO A 530 3.92 26.99 -26.40
C PRO A 530 3.29 27.75 -27.58
N ASP A 531 2.84 28.98 -27.34
CA ASP A 531 2.27 29.85 -28.38
C ASP A 531 3.29 30.31 -29.44
N ARG A 532 4.57 30.31 -29.07
CA ARG A 532 5.68 30.59 -29.99
C ARG A 532 6.31 29.27 -30.40
N HIS A 533 6.60 29.14 -31.69
CA HIS A 533 7.39 28.03 -32.20
C HIS A 533 8.79 28.10 -31.58
N ILE A 534 9.14 27.07 -30.81
CA ILE A 534 10.49 26.82 -30.31
C ILE A 534 11.06 25.72 -31.20
N GLU A 535 12.24 25.92 -31.76
CA GLU A 535 12.90 24.87 -32.56
C GLU A 535 13.09 23.62 -31.69
N ASN A 536 12.83 22.44 -32.24
CA ASN A 536 12.89 21.18 -31.47
C ASN A 536 14.26 20.91 -30.83
N GLU A 537 15.35 21.48 -31.37
CA GLU A 537 16.70 21.35 -30.84
C GLU A 537 16.89 22.06 -29.48
N ASP A 538 16.07 23.07 -29.17
CA ASP A 538 16.10 23.80 -27.90
C ASP A 538 15.15 23.21 -26.84
N ARG A 539 14.32 22.22 -27.21
CA ARG A 539 13.37 21.59 -26.29
C ARG A 539 14.05 20.42 -25.58
N ALA A 540 14.05 20.46 -24.25
CA ALA A 540 14.59 19.40 -23.41
C ALA A 540 13.69 19.18 -22.20
N LEU A 541 13.77 17.98 -21.60
CA LEU A 541 13.10 17.71 -20.33
C LEU A 541 13.76 18.51 -19.20
N ASP A 542 12.97 18.86 -18.18
CA ASP A 542 13.53 19.41 -16.94
C ASP A 542 14.52 18.37 -16.33
N SER A 543 15.63 18.88 -15.81
CA SER A 543 16.60 18.12 -15.03
C SER A 543 16.00 17.44 -13.79
N GLY A 544 14.87 17.95 -13.30
CA GLY A 544 14.19 17.48 -12.10
C GLY A 544 14.77 18.09 -10.81
N GLY A 545 14.77 17.30 -9.74
CA GLY A 545 15.25 17.71 -8.42
C GLY A 545 14.24 17.42 -7.31
N MET A 546 13.48 16.34 -7.44
CA MET A 546 12.57 15.81 -6.42
C MET A 546 13.30 14.83 -5.50
N TYR A 547 14.14 13.96 -6.08
CA TYR A 547 14.84 12.91 -5.35
C TYR A 547 16.20 13.36 -4.83
N GLN A 548 16.82 14.32 -5.52
CA GLN A 548 18.10 14.91 -5.16
C GLN A 548 18.09 16.42 -5.35
N TRP A 549 18.74 17.15 -4.43
CA TRP A 549 18.84 18.59 -4.56
C TRP A 549 19.53 18.99 -5.88
N ARG A 550 18.88 19.89 -6.61
CA ARG A 550 19.41 20.59 -7.79
C ARG A 550 19.23 22.09 -7.59
N LYS A 551 20.15 22.88 -8.15
CA LYS A 551 20.12 24.35 -8.04
C LYS A 551 18.83 24.92 -8.62
N ASP A 552 18.42 24.42 -9.78
CA ASP A 552 17.24 24.84 -10.51
C ASP A 552 16.11 23.81 -10.38
N GLY A 553 16.07 23.05 -9.28
CA GLY A 553 15.08 22.00 -9.00
C GLY A 553 14.05 22.39 -7.94
N GLU A 554 13.45 21.40 -7.27
CA GLU A 554 12.59 21.64 -6.11
C GLU A 554 13.40 22.20 -4.93
N TYR A 555 12.72 22.93 -4.04
CA TYR A 555 13.35 23.32 -2.78
C TYR A 555 13.61 22.10 -1.88
N HIS A 556 14.79 22.05 -1.27
CA HIS A 556 15.12 21.08 -0.22
C HIS A 556 15.51 21.81 1.06
N LEU A 557 14.96 21.36 2.19
CA LEU A 557 15.29 21.89 3.50
C LEU A 557 16.78 21.68 3.83
N PHE A 558 17.36 20.55 3.39
CA PHE A 558 18.79 20.28 3.47
C PHE A 558 19.45 20.49 2.12
N ASN A 559 20.07 21.65 1.97
CA ASN A 559 20.79 22.06 0.77
C ASN A 559 22.26 22.39 1.10
N PRO A 560 23.14 22.57 0.09
CA PRO A 560 24.57 22.79 0.34
C PRO A 560 24.88 23.96 1.28
N GLU A 561 24.08 25.03 1.23
CA GLU A 561 24.27 26.22 2.06
C GLU A 561 23.93 25.93 3.53
N THR A 562 22.75 25.38 3.80
CA THR A 562 22.31 25.03 5.16
C THR A 562 23.25 24.00 5.80
N ILE A 563 23.70 23.00 5.04
CA ILE A 563 24.67 22.00 5.50
C ILE A 563 26.02 22.65 5.81
N HIS A 564 26.52 23.53 4.94
CA HIS A 564 27.79 24.23 5.14
C HIS A 564 27.78 25.09 6.41
N LEU A 565 26.71 25.87 6.61
CA LEU A 565 26.57 26.73 7.79
C LEU A 565 26.53 25.91 9.09
N LEU A 566 25.78 24.81 9.11
CA LEU A 566 25.73 23.93 10.29
C LEU A 566 27.12 23.34 10.59
N GLN A 567 27.82 22.80 9.58
CA GLN A 567 29.16 22.25 9.75
C GLN A 567 30.17 23.29 10.23
N LYS A 568 30.13 24.51 9.69
CA LYS A 568 31.00 25.62 10.11
C LYS A 568 30.71 26.01 11.55
N ALA A 569 29.44 26.16 11.93
CA ALA A 569 29.03 26.50 13.29
C ALA A 569 29.60 25.52 14.33
N VAL A 570 29.40 24.21 14.11
CA VAL A 570 29.85 23.19 15.08
C VAL A 570 31.37 22.97 15.10
N ARG A 571 32.06 23.17 13.97
CA ARG A 571 33.54 23.05 13.91
C ARG A 571 34.26 24.25 14.54
N THR A 572 33.68 25.44 14.44
CA THR A 572 34.28 26.68 14.97
C THR A 572 33.78 27.04 16.37
N GLY A 573 32.70 26.41 16.85
CA GLY A 573 32.05 26.77 18.10
C GLY A 573 31.29 28.11 18.04
N SER A 574 30.99 28.63 16.85
CA SER A 574 30.34 29.95 16.70
C SER A 574 28.81 29.85 16.75
N TYR A 575 28.23 30.37 17.82
CA TYR A 575 26.77 30.46 17.97
C TYR A 575 26.14 31.47 16.99
N GLU A 576 26.87 32.51 16.57
CA GLU A 576 26.39 33.44 15.54
C GLU A 576 26.17 32.75 14.21
N VAL A 577 27.12 31.91 13.77
CA VAL A 577 26.97 31.10 12.55
C VAL A 577 25.82 30.10 12.70
N TYR A 578 25.61 29.53 13.89
CA TYR A 578 24.44 28.69 14.15
C TYR A 578 23.12 29.47 14.02
N LYS A 579 23.07 30.73 14.49
CA LYS A 579 21.88 31.59 14.32
C LYS A 579 21.62 31.93 12.85
N GLU A 580 22.66 32.06 12.02
CA GLU A 580 22.50 32.20 10.57
C GLU A 580 21.88 30.93 9.94
N TYR A 581 22.41 29.74 10.29
CA TYR A 581 21.81 28.46 9.91
C TYR A 581 20.34 28.35 10.34
N ALA A 582 20.07 28.62 11.62
CA ALA A 582 18.73 28.52 12.19
C ALA A 582 17.76 29.50 11.53
N ARG A 583 18.21 30.70 11.16
CA ARG A 583 17.38 31.66 10.41
C ARG A 583 17.02 31.09 9.04
N LYS A 584 17.98 30.57 8.28
CA LYS A 584 17.71 29.98 6.95
C LYS A 584 16.75 28.79 6.98
N VAL A 585 16.80 27.97 8.04
CA VAL A 585 15.92 26.80 8.19
C VAL A 585 14.53 27.16 8.75
N ASN A 586 14.46 28.15 9.62
CA ASN A 586 13.21 28.53 10.30
C ASN A 586 12.43 29.63 9.57
N ASP A 587 13.11 30.50 8.83
CA ASP A 587 12.48 31.55 8.05
C ASP A 587 11.88 30.96 6.76
N GLN A 588 10.77 30.25 6.94
CA GLN A 588 9.96 29.70 5.86
C GLN A 588 9.01 30.74 5.26
N SER A 589 9.21 32.04 5.55
CA SER A 589 8.38 33.10 4.96
C SER A 589 8.57 33.21 3.44
N GLU A 590 9.75 32.83 2.93
CA GLU A 590 10.08 32.83 1.50
C GLU A 590 9.83 31.45 0.85
N ASN A 591 10.08 30.35 1.57
CA ASN A 591 9.92 28.99 1.06
C ASN A 591 9.18 28.11 2.09
N LEU A 592 7.86 27.97 1.91
CA LEU A 592 7.05 27.09 2.74
C LEU A 592 7.37 25.63 2.41
N SER A 593 7.79 24.86 3.42
CA SER A 593 8.10 23.43 3.23
C SER A 593 7.34 22.52 4.18
N THR A 594 7.04 22.99 5.38
CA THR A 594 6.45 22.18 6.45
C THR A 594 5.23 22.87 7.05
N LEU A 595 4.26 22.10 7.56
CA LEU A 595 3.06 22.67 8.20
C LEU A 595 3.39 23.60 9.39
N ARG A 596 4.46 23.31 10.14
CA ARG A 596 4.91 24.19 11.23
C ARG A 596 5.35 25.57 10.74
N GLY A 597 5.76 25.72 9.48
CA GLY A 597 6.12 27.01 8.88
C GLY A 597 4.92 27.95 8.73
N LEU A 598 3.69 27.40 8.70
CA LEU A 598 2.45 28.17 8.67
C LEU A 598 2.05 28.70 10.07
N MET A 599 2.75 28.27 11.13
CA MET A 599 2.40 28.59 12.50
C MET A 599 3.34 29.66 13.07
N ARG A 600 2.80 30.57 13.88
CA ARG A 600 3.59 31.53 14.66
C ARG A 600 3.20 31.51 16.13
N PHE A 601 4.19 31.65 17.01
CA PHE A 601 3.93 31.81 18.44
C PHE A 601 3.30 33.18 18.71
N LYS A 602 2.09 33.19 19.27
CA LYS A 602 1.44 34.40 19.80
C LYS A 602 1.46 34.32 21.32
N SER A 603 2.17 35.25 21.95
CA SER A 603 2.22 35.35 23.42
C SER A 603 1.77 36.73 23.88
N LYS A 604 0.97 36.76 24.95
CA LYS A 604 0.67 37.97 25.73
C LYS A 604 1.52 38.06 27.01
N ARG A 605 2.42 37.10 27.23
CA ARG A 605 3.28 37.06 28.42
C ARG A 605 4.42 38.07 28.24
N THR A 606 4.78 38.75 29.32
CA THR A 606 5.99 39.58 29.35
C THR A 606 7.22 38.69 29.14
N PRO A 607 8.14 39.03 28.23
CA PRO A 607 9.41 38.33 28.08
C PRO A 607 10.16 38.30 29.42
N VAL A 608 10.79 37.17 29.74
CA VAL A 608 11.64 37.00 30.92
C VAL A 608 13.11 37.06 30.54
N PRO A 609 14.01 37.45 31.45
CA PRO A 609 15.46 37.28 31.28
C PRO A 609 15.83 35.83 30.95
N ILE A 610 16.84 35.62 30.10
CA ILE A 610 17.27 34.26 29.71
C ILE A 610 17.75 33.43 30.90
N ASP A 611 18.29 34.09 31.93
CA ASP A 611 18.77 33.45 33.17
C ASP A 611 17.64 32.86 34.03
N GLU A 612 16.38 33.24 33.78
CA GLU A 612 15.19 32.63 34.41
C GLU A 612 14.70 31.38 33.67
N VAL A 613 15.21 31.12 32.46
CA VAL A 613 14.88 29.92 31.68
C VAL A 613 15.62 28.71 32.26
N GLU A 614 15.02 27.51 32.12
CA GLU A 614 15.68 26.28 32.55
C GLU A 614 17.08 26.13 31.94
N ALA A 615 18.02 25.61 32.73
CA ALA A 615 19.42 25.45 32.34
C ALA A 615 19.59 24.52 31.13
N ILE A 616 20.67 24.71 30.36
CA ILE A 616 20.95 23.93 29.15
C ILE A 616 21.03 22.43 29.48
N GLU A 617 21.61 22.07 30.62
CA GLU A 617 21.74 20.69 31.09
C GLU A 617 20.38 20.03 31.38
N ALA A 618 19.34 20.82 31.69
CA ALA A 618 17.97 20.32 31.83
C ALA A 618 17.31 20.10 30.46
N ILE A 619 17.60 21.00 29.50
CA ILE A 619 17.08 20.92 28.12
C ILE A 619 17.71 19.74 27.37
N THR A 620 19.04 19.58 27.41
CA THR A 620 19.77 18.53 26.67
C THR A 620 19.41 17.12 27.12
N ARG A 621 18.97 16.94 28.37
CA ARG A 621 18.43 15.66 28.88
C ARG A 621 17.18 15.20 28.13
N ARG A 622 16.46 16.11 27.48
CA ARG A 622 15.28 15.82 26.64
C ARG A 622 15.69 15.39 25.23
N PHE A 623 16.91 15.71 24.80
CA PHE A 623 17.39 15.39 23.46
C PHE A 623 17.77 13.92 23.35
N LYS A 624 17.38 13.34 22.22
CA LYS A 624 17.70 11.97 21.84
C LYS A 624 18.25 11.97 20.43
N THR A 625 19.34 11.26 20.17
CA THR A 625 19.74 11.04 18.77
C THR A 625 18.81 10.03 18.14
N GLY A 626 18.56 10.16 16.84
CA GLY A 626 17.77 9.20 16.09
C GLY A 626 18.34 7.78 16.18
N ALA A 627 17.45 6.80 16.04
CA ALA A 627 17.80 5.39 15.99
C ALA A 627 18.44 5.05 14.63
N MET A 628 19.78 5.02 14.58
CA MET A 628 20.55 4.71 13.37
C MET A 628 21.39 3.46 13.64
N SER A 629 21.20 2.43 12.82
CA SER A 629 21.80 1.12 13.09
C SER A 629 23.33 1.10 12.89
N TYR A 630 24.01 0.33 13.72
CA TYR A 630 25.37 -0.11 13.38
C TYR A 630 25.35 -0.94 12.10
N GLY A 631 26.14 -0.54 11.10
CA GLY A 631 26.09 -1.08 9.74
C GLY A 631 25.43 -0.12 8.75
N SER A 632 24.35 0.60 9.11
CA SER A 632 23.88 1.72 8.27
C SER A 632 24.84 2.90 8.34
N ILE A 633 25.33 3.22 9.54
CA ILE A 633 26.42 4.16 9.78
C ILE A 633 27.67 3.42 10.28
N SER A 634 28.83 4.05 10.18
CA SER A 634 30.10 3.47 10.64
C SER A 634 30.15 3.34 12.16
N GLN A 635 31.10 2.53 12.66
CA GLN A 635 31.33 2.38 14.09
C GLN A 635 31.67 3.72 14.75
N GLU A 636 32.55 4.49 14.11
CA GLU A 636 33.04 5.77 14.59
C GLU A 636 31.89 6.77 14.72
N ALA A 637 31.01 6.84 13.72
CA ALA A 637 29.84 7.71 13.77
C ALA A 637 28.88 7.28 14.90
N HIS A 638 28.62 5.98 15.04
CA HIS A 638 27.70 5.44 16.04
C HIS A 638 28.22 5.66 17.48
N GLU A 639 29.49 5.37 17.73
CA GLU A 639 30.14 5.58 19.03
C GLU A 639 30.27 7.07 19.37
N THR A 640 30.57 7.93 18.38
CA THR A 640 30.66 9.38 18.59
C THR A 640 29.33 9.94 19.09
N LEU A 641 28.21 9.50 18.53
CA LEU A 641 26.87 9.90 18.99
C LEU A 641 26.61 9.45 20.42
N ALA A 642 26.97 8.20 20.76
CA ALA A 642 26.80 7.70 22.13
C ALA A 642 27.62 8.48 23.15
N ILE A 643 28.91 8.70 22.87
CA ILE A 643 29.79 9.49 23.74
C ILE A 643 29.24 10.91 23.92
N ALA A 644 28.86 11.58 22.82
CA ALA A 644 28.34 12.94 22.87
C ALA A 644 27.07 13.06 23.72
N MET A 645 26.11 12.15 23.52
CA MET A 645 24.85 12.19 24.27
C MET A 645 25.04 11.85 25.75
N ASN A 646 25.90 10.89 26.06
CA ASN A 646 26.23 10.53 27.45
C ASN A 646 26.91 11.69 28.18
N ARG A 647 27.80 12.46 27.51
CA ARG A 647 28.45 13.64 28.08
C ARG A 647 27.46 14.76 28.46
N ILE A 648 26.44 14.99 27.63
CA ILE A 648 25.47 16.08 27.85
C ILE A 648 24.23 15.64 28.65
N GLY A 649 24.22 14.40 29.15
CA GLY A 649 23.08 13.81 29.88
C GLY A 649 21.86 13.50 29.02
N GLY A 650 21.97 13.59 27.69
CA GLY A 650 20.96 13.15 26.75
C GLY A 650 21.03 11.65 26.51
N LYS A 651 20.37 11.14 25.46
CA LYS A 651 20.34 9.70 25.16
C LYS A 651 20.61 9.39 23.70
N SER A 652 21.50 8.45 23.42
CA SER A 652 21.63 7.86 22.09
C SER A 652 20.83 6.56 21.97
N ASN A 653 20.55 6.16 20.73
CA ASN A 653 19.78 4.97 20.40
C ASN A 653 20.57 4.06 19.45
N THR A 654 20.60 2.76 19.73
CA THR A 654 21.36 1.78 18.94
C THR A 654 20.89 1.63 17.50
N GLY A 655 19.62 1.93 17.22
CA GLY A 655 18.96 1.43 16.03
C GLY A 655 18.85 -0.11 16.04
N GLU A 656 18.49 -0.67 14.89
CA GLU A 656 18.16 -2.09 14.73
C GLU A 656 19.38 -3.01 14.59
N GLY A 657 20.59 -2.50 14.79
CA GLY A 657 21.82 -3.18 14.41
C GLY A 657 22.50 -3.99 15.51
N GLY A 658 21.92 -4.02 16.71
CA GLY A 658 22.59 -4.48 17.93
C GLY A 658 23.61 -3.46 18.46
N GLU A 659 24.31 -3.82 19.53
CA GLU A 659 25.42 -3.06 20.10
C GLU A 659 26.49 -4.02 20.60
N ASP A 660 27.76 -3.75 20.28
CA ASP A 660 28.88 -4.58 20.73
C ASP A 660 29.03 -4.50 22.27
N PRO A 661 29.07 -5.63 23.00
CA PRO A 661 29.22 -5.65 24.45
C PRO A 661 30.47 -4.94 24.98
N GLU A 662 31.53 -4.80 24.19
CA GLU A 662 32.73 -4.04 24.59
C GLU A 662 32.39 -2.57 24.94
N ARG A 663 31.29 -2.05 24.41
CA ARG A 663 30.82 -0.66 24.66
C ARG A 663 30.17 -0.47 26.02
N PHE A 664 29.82 -1.54 26.73
CA PHE A 664 29.13 -1.45 28.01
C PHE A 664 30.06 -1.01 29.15
N THR A 665 31.36 -1.18 28.97
CA THR A 665 32.37 -0.70 29.91
C THR A 665 32.78 0.74 29.57
N PRO A 666 32.75 1.68 30.52
CA PRO A 666 33.27 3.02 30.32
C PRO A 666 34.76 3.02 29.95
N LEU A 667 35.16 4.00 29.14
CA LEU A 667 36.55 4.22 28.78
C LEU A 667 37.34 4.78 29.98
N PRO A 668 38.68 4.64 29.98
CA PRO A 668 39.52 5.16 31.06
C PRO A 668 39.40 6.67 31.33
N ASN A 669 38.96 7.45 30.32
CA ASN A 669 38.73 8.89 30.44
C ASN A 669 37.34 9.25 31.01
N GLY A 670 36.52 8.26 31.38
CA GLY A 670 35.17 8.44 31.90
C GLY A 670 34.07 8.50 30.83
N ASP A 671 34.41 8.50 29.54
CA ASP A 671 33.40 8.45 28.47
C ASP A 671 32.73 7.08 28.42
N SER A 672 31.48 7.04 27.97
CA SER A 672 30.77 5.79 27.70
C SER A 672 30.35 5.72 26.24
N LYS A 673 30.68 4.58 25.60
CA LYS A 673 30.23 4.24 24.25
C LYS A 673 28.86 3.55 24.24
N ARG A 674 28.31 3.19 25.41
CA ARG A 674 27.03 2.50 25.57
C ARG A 674 25.89 3.42 25.15
N SER A 675 25.01 2.95 24.28
CA SER A 675 23.78 3.70 23.96
C SER A 675 22.74 3.52 25.08
N ALA A 676 22.19 4.62 25.60
CA ALA A 676 21.20 4.58 26.66
C ALA A 676 19.88 3.90 26.23
N ILE A 677 19.51 4.04 24.95
CA ILE A 677 18.30 3.44 24.37
C ILE A 677 18.68 2.25 23.50
N LYS A 678 18.07 1.10 23.78
CA LYS A 678 18.22 -0.13 23.00
C LYS A 678 16.96 -0.39 22.19
N GLN A 679 17.10 -0.60 20.88
CA GLN A 679 15.96 -0.87 20.03
C GLN A 679 15.70 -2.38 19.92
N VAL A 680 14.42 -2.75 19.90
CA VAL A 680 13.91 -4.09 19.58
C VAL A 680 13.03 -3.91 18.34
N ALA A 681 13.51 -4.41 17.20
CA ALA A 681 12.85 -4.33 15.89
C ALA A 681 12.57 -5.75 15.35
N SER A 682 11.78 -5.87 14.29
CA SER A 682 11.29 -7.14 13.73
C SER A 682 12.35 -8.22 13.54
N GLY A 683 13.52 -7.87 13.00
CA GLY A 683 14.62 -8.82 12.78
C GLY A 683 15.35 -9.30 14.03
N ARG A 684 15.09 -8.72 15.21
CA ARG A 684 15.74 -9.02 16.51
C ARG A 684 17.27 -9.08 16.48
N PHE A 685 17.90 -8.38 15.54
CA PHE A 685 19.36 -8.39 15.40
C PHE A 685 20.05 -7.86 16.66
N GLY A 686 20.94 -8.69 17.21
CA GLY A 686 21.71 -8.35 18.42
C GLY A 686 20.87 -8.19 19.70
N VAL A 687 19.60 -8.61 19.70
CA VAL A 687 18.75 -8.56 20.89
C VAL A 687 19.05 -9.78 21.76
N THR A 688 19.85 -9.56 22.81
CA THR A 688 20.23 -10.57 23.81
C THR A 688 19.86 -10.11 25.22
N SER A 689 19.85 -11.02 26.21
CA SER A 689 19.61 -10.64 27.61
C SER A 689 20.64 -9.61 28.09
N GLU A 690 21.93 -9.76 27.74
CA GLU A 690 22.99 -8.80 28.08
C GLU A 690 22.74 -7.42 27.44
N TYR A 691 22.30 -7.39 26.18
CA TYR A 691 21.92 -6.16 25.48
C TYR A 691 20.76 -5.43 26.18
N LEU A 692 19.71 -6.16 26.59
CA LEU A 692 18.52 -5.59 27.23
C LEU A 692 18.80 -5.04 28.63
N VAL A 693 19.61 -5.72 29.45
CA VAL A 693 19.95 -5.24 30.81
C VAL A 693 20.89 -4.03 30.80
N ASN A 694 21.63 -3.83 29.71
CA ASN A 694 22.50 -2.68 29.47
C ASN A 694 21.77 -1.49 28.80
N SER A 695 20.51 -1.28 29.17
CA SER A 695 19.66 -0.20 28.66
C SER A 695 19.02 0.61 29.79
N ASP A 696 18.82 1.91 29.54
CA ASP A 696 18.01 2.78 30.39
C ASP A 696 16.59 2.90 29.82
N GLU A 697 16.45 2.78 28.49
CA GLU A 697 15.17 2.66 27.79
C GLU A 697 15.25 1.57 26.72
N ILE A 698 14.16 0.83 26.53
CA ILE A 698 13.99 -0.12 25.44
C ILE A 698 12.93 0.44 24.49
N GLN A 699 13.27 0.57 23.21
CA GLN A 699 12.37 1.04 22.16
C GLN A 699 11.89 -0.12 21.30
N ILE A 700 10.60 -0.44 21.36
CA ILE A 700 9.95 -1.32 20.38
C ILE A 700 9.74 -0.50 19.11
N LYS A 701 10.35 -0.92 17.99
CA LYS A 701 10.25 -0.21 16.71
C LYS A 701 9.23 -0.89 15.81
N ILE A 702 7.99 -0.43 15.87
CA ILE A 702 6.93 -0.87 14.96
C ILE A 702 7.18 -0.33 13.55
N SER A 703 7.49 0.97 13.42
CA SER A 703 7.62 1.60 12.10
C SER A 703 8.64 2.75 12.07
N GLN A 704 8.98 3.24 10.87
CA GLN A 704 9.80 4.43 10.67
C GLN A 704 9.31 5.28 9.48
N GLY A 705 9.36 6.61 9.63
CA GLY A 705 8.77 7.53 8.65
C GLY A 705 9.34 7.46 7.23
N ALA A 706 10.59 6.98 7.05
CA ALA A 706 11.20 6.84 5.73
C ALA A 706 10.62 5.66 4.92
N LYS A 707 10.12 4.63 5.59
CA LYS A 707 9.51 3.44 4.97
C LYS A 707 8.55 2.76 5.93
N PRO A 708 7.36 3.34 6.14
CA PRO A 708 6.37 2.76 7.03
C PRO A 708 5.82 1.44 6.48
N GLY A 709 5.47 0.51 7.35
CA GLY A 709 4.95 -0.81 6.97
C GLY A 709 5.99 -1.75 6.34
N GLU A 710 7.29 -1.43 6.46
CA GLU A 710 8.39 -2.20 5.89
C GLU A 710 9.50 -2.46 6.92
N GLY A 711 10.27 -3.54 6.69
CA GLY A 711 11.41 -3.90 7.53
C GLY A 711 12.67 -3.07 7.26
N GLY A 712 13.62 -3.09 8.20
CA GLY A 712 14.96 -2.55 8.02
C GLY A 712 15.72 -3.24 6.87
N GLU A 713 16.53 -2.48 6.14
CA GLU A 713 17.33 -3.02 5.02
C GLU A 713 18.80 -2.65 5.21
N LEU A 714 19.68 -3.65 5.06
CA LEU A 714 21.12 -3.47 5.03
C LEU A 714 21.70 -4.26 3.84
N PRO A 715 22.26 -3.58 2.82
CA PRO A 715 22.90 -4.26 1.69
C PRO A 715 24.02 -5.19 2.14
N GLY A 716 24.15 -6.36 1.48
CA GLY A 716 25.14 -7.39 1.84
C GLY A 716 26.59 -6.88 1.81
N SER A 717 26.89 -5.94 0.91
CA SER A 717 28.20 -5.26 0.82
C SER A 717 28.58 -4.47 2.08
N LYS A 718 27.63 -4.15 2.96
CA LYS A 718 27.85 -3.47 4.25
C LYS A 718 27.85 -4.44 5.44
N VAL A 719 27.57 -5.72 5.22
CA VAL A 719 27.54 -6.76 6.26
C VAL A 719 28.94 -7.34 6.43
N TYR A 720 29.85 -6.50 6.93
CA TYR A 720 31.21 -6.90 7.29
C TYR A 720 31.23 -7.94 8.41
N PRO A 721 32.32 -8.72 8.59
CA PRO A 721 32.39 -9.75 9.63
C PRO A 721 32.05 -9.27 11.04
N TRP A 722 32.46 -8.06 11.41
CA TRP A 722 32.14 -7.46 12.71
C TRP A 722 30.67 -7.00 12.83
N VAL A 723 30.05 -6.53 11.75
CA VAL A 723 28.60 -6.22 11.72
C VAL A 723 27.81 -7.51 11.85
N ALA A 724 28.21 -8.54 11.10
CA ALA A 724 27.60 -9.86 11.13
C ALA A 724 27.70 -10.50 12.53
N LYS A 725 28.84 -10.36 13.21
CA LYS A 725 29.05 -10.81 14.60
C LYS A 725 28.03 -10.18 15.56
N VAL A 726 27.87 -8.86 15.53
CA VAL A 726 26.93 -8.14 16.42
C VAL A 726 25.47 -8.52 16.13
N ARG A 727 25.14 -8.81 14.87
CA ARG A 727 23.79 -9.18 14.44
C ARG A 727 23.48 -10.68 14.53
N HIS A 728 24.46 -11.51 14.84
CA HIS A 728 24.39 -12.97 14.73
C HIS A 728 23.96 -13.44 13.32
N SER A 729 24.51 -12.78 12.28
CA SER A 729 24.19 -13.04 10.87
C SER A 729 25.40 -13.54 10.08
N THR A 730 25.19 -13.82 8.79
CA THR A 730 26.26 -14.25 7.87
C THR A 730 26.93 -13.05 7.19
N PRO A 731 28.28 -12.94 7.18
CA PRO A 731 28.99 -11.90 6.45
C PRO A 731 28.65 -11.88 4.95
N GLY A 732 28.51 -10.70 4.36
CA GLY A 732 28.24 -10.50 2.93
C GLY A 732 26.79 -10.75 2.49
N VAL A 733 25.93 -11.30 3.34
CA VAL A 733 24.52 -11.58 3.03
C VAL A 733 23.67 -10.36 3.35
N GLY A 734 22.85 -9.91 2.39
CA GLY A 734 21.92 -8.79 2.60
C GLY A 734 20.89 -9.09 3.69
N LEU A 735 20.64 -8.13 4.56
CA LEU A 735 19.68 -8.27 5.67
C LEU A 735 18.45 -7.41 5.38
N VAL A 736 17.37 -8.06 4.97
CA VAL A 736 16.03 -7.46 4.88
C VAL A 736 15.23 -8.00 6.05
N SER A 737 14.88 -7.15 7.01
CA SER A 737 14.08 -7.59 8.17
C SER A 737 12.65 -7.89 7.71
N PRO A 738 11.92 -8.81 8.37
CA PRO A 738 10.49 -8.93 8.15
C PRO A 738 9.80 -7.57 8.37
N PRO A 739 8.76 -7.21 7.60
CA PRO A 739 7.97 -6.03 7.88
C PRO A 739 7.28 -6.07 9.26
N PRO A 740 6.57 -7.13 9.66
CA PRO A 740 5.98 -7.20 10.98
C PRO A 740 6.95 -7.72 12.03
N HIS A 741 6.62 -7.45 13.29
CA HIS A 741 7.10 -8.25 14.40
C HIS A 741 6.29 -9.55 14.44
N HIS A 742 6.92 -10.72 14.28
CA HIS A 742 6.19 -12.01 14.30
C HIS A 742 5.64 -12.39 15.68
N ASP A 743 5.95 -11.61 16.72
CA ASP A 743 5.38 -11.65 18.06
C ASP A 743 4.46 -10.46 18.35
N ILE A 744 4.04 -9.72 17.31
CA ILE A 744 3.04 -8.64 17.41
C ILE A 744 2.11 -8.70 16.19
N TYR A 745 0.98 -9.37 16.32
CA TYR A 745 -0.08 -9.38 15.31
C TYR A 745 -1.34 -8.60 15.73
N SER A 746 -1.33 -8.07 16.95
CA SER A 746 -2.44 -7.35 17.55
C SER A 746 -1.96 -6.50 18.75
N ILE A 747 -2.86 -5.72 19.34
CA ILE A 747 -2.55 -4.86 20.49
C ILE A 747 -2.22 -5.68 21.75
N GLU A 748 -2.85 -6.83 21.93
CA GLU A 748 -2.59 -7.76 23.02
C GLU A 748 -1.19 -8.38 22.91
N ASP A 749 -0.74 -8.71 21.70
CA ASP A 749 0.62 -9.23 21.49
C ASP A 749 1.68 -8.16 21.78
N LEU A 750 1.41 -6.89 21.46
CA LEU A 750 2.28 -5.78 21.87
C LEU A 750 2.33 -5.66 23.40
N ALA A 751 1.21 -5.86 24.08
CA ALA A 751 1.16 -5.84 25.54
C ALA A 751 2.03 -6.95 26.14
N GLU A 752 2.01 -8.15 25.54
CA GLU A 752 2.86 -9.27 25.97
C GLU A 752 4.35 -8.95 25.74
N LEU A 753 4.74 -8.41 24.59
CA LEU A 753 6.13 -8.01 24.37
C LEU A 753 6.57 -6.92 25.37
N ILE A 754 5.70 -5.97 25.72
CA ILE A 754 6.00 -4.97 26.76
C ILE A 754 6.21 -5.66 28.12
N HIS A 755 5.42 -6.66 28.45
CA HIS A 755 5.56 -7.46 29.67
C HIS A 755 6.92 -8.20 29.69
N ASP A 756 7.27 -8.89 28.61
CA ASP A 756 8.55 -9.60 28.46
C ASP A 756 9.78 -8.69 28.61
N LEU A 757 9.74 -7.52 27.98
CA LEU A 757 10.85 -6.56 28.04
C LEU A 757 11.01 -5.95 29.44
N LYS A 758 9.91 -5.74 30.18
CA LYS A 758 9.97 -5.31 31.58
C LYS A 758 10.51 -6.40 32.50
N ASN A 759 10.19 -7.67 32.23
CA ASN A 759 10.74 -8.81 32.96
C ASN A 759 12.24 -8.98 32.68
N SER A 760 12.68 -8.70 31.45
CA SER A 760 14.09 -8.75 31.06
C SER A 760 14.92 -7.63 31.71
N ASN A 761 14.37 -6.43 31.86
CA ASN A 761 15.01 -5.31 32.56
C ASN A 761 13.97 -4.46 33.31
N PRO A 762 13.75 -4.73 34.62
CA PRO A 762 12.75 -4.02 35.43
C PRO A 762 13.00 -2.52 35.60
N ARG A 763 14.21 -2.04 35.28
CA ARG A 763 14.60 -0.62 35.42
C ARG A 763 14.39 0.18 34.14
N ALA A 764 14.30 -0.50 32.98
CA ALA A 764 14.21 0.19 31.70
C ALA A 764 12.80 0.72 31.45
N ARG A 765 12.72 1.94 30.90
CA ARG A 765 11.45 2.44 30.36
C ARG A 765 11.19 1.84 28.99
N ILE A 766 9.99 1.34 28.75
CA ILE A 766 9.57 0.90 27.42
C ILE A 766 8.97 2.06 26.64
N ASN A 767 9.36 2.23 25.38
CA ASN A 767 8.72 3.15 24.45
C ASN A 767 8.43 2.45 23.13
N VAL A 768 7.36 2.85 22.47
CA VAL A 768 6.93 2.29 21.18
C VAL A 768 7.09 3.38 20.12
N LYS A 769 7.87 3.09 19.08
CA LYS A 769 8.08 4.01 17.96
C LYS A 769 7.05 3.73 16.86
N LEU A 770 6.12 4.66 16.72
CA LEU A 770 5.08 4.70 15.69
C LEU A 770 5.43 5.77 14.64
N VAL A 771 4.69 5.77 13.54
CA VAL A 771 4.72 6.81 12.50
C VAL A 771 3.34 7.46 12.43
N ALA A 772 3.31 8.77 12.23
CA ALA A 772 2.05 9.50 12.14
C ALA A 772 1.31 9.14 10.83
N GLU A 773 0.02 8.84 10.97
CA GLU A 773 -0.96 8.64 9.91
C GLU A 773 -2.36 9.07 10.44
N VAL A 774 -3.44 8.81 9.69
CA VAL A 774 -4.83 9.09 10.13
C VAL A 774 -5.35 8.05 11.10
#